data_AF-A0A7X8A1U7-F1
#
_entry.id   AF-A0A7X8A1U7-F1
#
_cell.length_a   1.000
_cell.length_b   1.000
_cell.length_c   1.000
_cell.angle_alpha   90.00
_cell.angle_beta   90.00
_cell.angle_gamma   90.00
#
_symmetry.space_group_name_H-M   'P 1'
#
loop_
_entity.id
_entity.type
_entity.pdbx_description
1 polymer ?
#
loop_
_entity_poly.entity_id
_entity_poly.type
_entity_poly.pdbx_seq_one_letter_code
_entity_poly.pdbx_strand_id
1 'polypeptide(L)'
;MNRIKKHPVLEIKERKEIKFYFDGQEIKAFEGEMLSSALFAAGIKIFSYHKKDSAPQGIFCANGQCAQCSVIADGKVVKACVTAVKENMKVQTLRGAAPVSCDKSDKKLSFSKIEEIDTDVLILGAGPSGLACAFEIGKFNLDTIIVDDKDKPGGKLVLQTHKFFGSVEDCYAGSRGIDIADKLADDVKKYPSVKMWNNSVCAGVFSDKKIGVVKDGVYYLIKPKVFVVAAGAREKTLMFPGNTLPGVYGAGAFQTLVNRDLIKACEKIFIIGGGNVGLIAGYHAVQAGIKVVGLVEAAAYCGGYKVHEDKLRRLGVPIFTSHTVVEAQGKNCLESVTIAKVDENFKPIKGTEKKFKADTLLVAVGLNPVNEFYTHALESGINAFICGDAQEIAEASAAMFSGKIAAHKVLKSLGFITSEVPNFWYEKLEILKSRPGKTYSLEELKQEYQGKVYPVFHCRQEIPCNPCVTVCPKKSIKLSGETIMSLPKFSGECIGCFKCLVICPGLAVTIVDKRKDEKNPIVYLPYENDPALAEKGKTAEIVDDYGEDLYKAEIVSVLDMKAENMRIIGVKIPAELAEKAASLRILSHEEGEKWRGDISKLDDCVIVCRCERVTLGEIRKKIKEGVRDLNQLKALTRAGMGACGSKTCNSLLLSVMKSEGIDTKEITDLTKRPLFMETEFAVFAGVSSKKEDKTSFSGF
;
A
#
# COMPACT_ATOMS: atom_id res chain seq x y z
N MET A 1 1.91 23.62 -10.39
CA MET A 1 1.15 22.40 -10.03
C MET A 1 2.13 21.32 -9.65
N ASN A 2 1.86 20.63 -8.54
CA ASN A 2 2.71 19.60 -7.93
C ASN A 2 2.53 18.26 -8.65
N ARG A 3 2.77 18.23 -9.97
CA ARG A 3 2.70 17.00 -10.78
C ARG A 3 4.10 16.49 -11.08
N ILE A 4 4.27 15.17 -11.05
CA ILE A 4 5.50 14.48 -11.44
C ILE A 4 5.56 14.52 -12.96
N LYS A 5 6.55 15.26 -13.49
CA LYS A 5 6.76 15.43 -14.94
C LYS A 5 7.78 14.46 -15.53
N LYS A 6 8.54 13.78 -14.68
CA LYS A 6 9.50 12.74 -15.03
C LYS A 6 9.52 11.71 -13.92
N HIS A 7 9.51 10.43 -14.26
CA HIS A 7 9.65 9.33 -13.30
C HIS A 7 10.55 8.26 -13.91
N PRO A 8 11.50 7.66 -13.16
CA PRO A 8 12.44 6.69 -13.71
C PRO A 8 11.79 5.37 -14.15
N VAL A 9 10.60 5.06 -13.62
CA VAL A 9 9.90 3.79 -13.85
C VAL A 9 8.55 3.93 -14.54
N LEU A 10 7.85 5.06 -14.33
CA LEU A 10 6.45 5.21 -14.69
C LEU A 10 6.34 6.03 -15.96
N GLU A 11 5.53 5.55 -16.89
CA GLU A 11 5.17 6.30 -18.09
C GLU A 11 4.15 7.39 -17.73
N ILE A 12 4.40 8.61 -18.19
CA ILE A 12 3.48 9.74 -18.00
C ILE A 12 2.65 9.87 -19.28
N LYS A 13 1.39 9.48 -19.19
CA LYS A 13 0.44 9.52 -20.31
C LYS A 13 -0.17 10.91 -20.45
N GLU A 14 -0.35 11.35 -21.69
CA GLU A 14 -1.15 12.54 -21.97
C GLU A 14 -2.61 12.31 -21.58
N ARG A 15 -3.21 13.32 -20.95
CA ARG A 15 -4.59 13.28 -20.48
C ARG A 15 -5.27 14.59 -20.82
N LYS A 16 -6.56 14.52 -21.13
CA LYS A 16 -7.38 15.71 -21.37
C LYS A 16 -7.47 16.55 -20.10
N GLU A 17 -7.01 17.80 -20.20
CA GLU A 17 -7.15 18.80 -19.15
C GLU A 17 -8.59 19.33 -19.12
N ILE A 18 -9.15 19.42 -17.91
CA ILE A 18 -10.47 19.97 -17.62
C ILE A 18 -10.37 21.00 -16.49
N LYS A 19 -11.40 21.83 -16.36
CA LYS A 19 -11.47 22.85 -15.30
C LYS A 19 -12.57 22.52 -14.29
N PHE A 20 -12.31 22.81 -13.02
CA PHE A 20 -13.32 22.80 -11.96
C PHE A 20 -13.05 23.94 -10.97
N TYR A 21 -13.95 24.17 -10.03
CA TYR A 21 -13.84 25.29 -9.09
C TYR A 21 -13.71 24.77 -7.67
N PHE A 22 -12.72 25.25 -6.90
CA PHE A 22 -12.58 24.98 -5.47
C PHE A 22 -12.66 26.28 -4.69
N ASP A 23 -13.65 26.43 -3.81
CA ASP A 23 -13.92 27.68 -3.07
C ASP A 23 -13.98 28.92 -3.99
N GLY A 24 -14.56 28.73 -5.19
CA GLY A 24 -14.68 29.77 -6.22
C GLY A 24 -13.45 30.00 -7.09
N GLN A 25 -12.30 29.38 -6.77
CA GLN A 25 -11.08 29.48 -7.58
C GLN A 25 -11.07 28.41 -8.68
N GLU A 26 -10.70 28.80 -9.90
CA GLU A 26 -10.52 27.86 -11.02
C GLU A 26 -9.28 26.99 -10.79
N ILE A 27 -9.45 25.67 -10.85
CA ILE A 27 -8.40 24.66 -10.73
C ILE A 27 -8.40 23.78 -11.97
N LYS A 28 -7.21 23.47 -12.49
CA LYS A 28 -7.05 22.50 -13.59
C LYS A 28 -6.85 21.09 -13.06
N ALA A 29 -7.53 20.14 -13.68
CA ALA A 29 -7.43 18.72 -13.39
C ALA A 29 -7.37 17.93 -14.70
N PHE A 30 -7.15 16.63 -14.59
CA PHE A 30 -7.37 15.73 -15.72
C PHE A 30 -8.76 15.07 -15.63
N GLU A 31 -9.37 14.81 -16.78
CA GLU A 31 -10.63 14.09 -16.85
C GLU A 31 -10.52 12.72 -16.14
N GLY A 32 -11.48 12.42 -15.26
CA GLY A 32 -11.49 11.20 -14.44
C GLY A 32 -10.50 11.17 -13.27
N GLU A 33 -9.71 12.23 -13.04
CA GLU A 33 -8.83 12.33 -11.87
C GLU A 33 -9.65 12.43 -10.57
N MET A 34 -9.21 11.78 -9.50
CA MET A 34 -9.88 11.92 -8.20
C MET A 34 -9.70 13.34 -7.66
N LEU A 35 -10.76 13.91 -7.06
CA LEU A 35 -10.76 15.26 -6.47
C LEU A 35 -9.56 15.47 -5.54
N SER A 36 -9.25 14.49 -4.69
CA SER A 36 -8.13 14.58 -3.76
C SER A 36 -6.79 14.78 -4.46
N SER A 37 -6.60 14.14 -5.62
CA SER A 37 -5.37 14.18 -6.39
C SER A 37 -5.26 15.50 -7.16
N ALA A 38 -6.36 15.98 -7.73
CA ALA A 38 -6.44 17.31 -8.34
C ALA A 38 -6.17 18.44 -7.32
N LEU A 39 -6.73 18.34 -6.11
CA LEU A 39 -6.48 19.32 -5.04
C LEU A 39 -5.00 19.29 -4.60
N PHE A 40 -4.40 18.12 -4.42
CA PHE A 40 -2.96 18.03 -4.13
C PHE A 40 -2.09 18.57 -5.27
N ALA A 41 -2.46 18.33 -6.53
CA ALA A 41 -1.78 18.90 -7.69
C ALA A 41 -1.82 20.44 -7.69
N ALA A 42 -2.89 21.03 -7.14
CA ALA A 42 -3.04 22.47 -6.94
C ALA A 42 -2.35 22.99 -5.65
N GLY A 43 -1.75 22.12 -4.83
CA GLY A 43 -1.11 22.50 -3.56
C GLY A 43 -2.09 22.63 -2.38
N ILE A 44 -3.34 22.21 -2.55
CA ILE A 44 -4.38 22.25 -1.52
C ILE A 44 -4.32 20.95 -0.72
N LYS A 45 -3.99 21.05 0.58
CA LYS A 45 -3.89 19.89 1.49
C LYS A 45 -5.02 19.84 2.54
N ILE A 46 -5.80 20.91 2.65
CA ILE A 46 -6.91 21.05 3.61
C ILE A 46 -8.21 21.03 2.82
N PHE A 47 -9.05 20.05 3.08
CA PHE A 47 -10.30 19.79 2.37
C PHE A 47 -11.52 20.14 3.22
N SER A 48 -11.36 20.04 4.54
CA SER A 48 -12.43 20.31 5.49
C SER A 48 -11.89 20.72 6.85
N TYR A 49 -12.79 21.21 7.70
CA TYR A 49 -12.52 21.53 9.08
C TYR A 49 -13.48 20.76 9.99
N HIS A 50 -12.92 20.10 10.99
CA HIS A 50 -13.67 19.20 11.86
C HIS A 50 -14.75 19.95 12.65
N LYS A 51 -15.96 19.40 12.72
CA LYS A 51 -17.13 20.04 13.35
C LYS A 51 -16.99 20.35 14.87
N LYS A 52 -16.18 19.58 15.60
CA LYS A 52 -16.04 19.69 17.07
C LYS A 52 -15.12 20.84 17.50
N ASP A 53 -14.03 21.06 16.77
CA ASP A 53 -12.92 21.94 17.19
C ASP A 53 -12.34 22.78 16.04
N SER A 54 -12.94 22.74 14.86
CA SER A 54 -12.46 23.43 13.64
C SER A 54 -11.01 23.08 13.27
N ALA A 55 -10.53 21.89 13.64
CA ALA A 55 -9.20 21.45 13.22
C ALA A 55 -9.17 21.11 11.72
N PRO A 56 -8.09 21.45 11.00
CA PRO A 56 -7.99 21.18 9.57
C PRO A 56 -7.89 19.68 9.28
N GLN A 57 -8.50 19.25 8.18
CA GLN A 57 -8.55 17.86 7.73
C GLN A 57 -8.24 17.76 6.24
N GLY A 58 -7.63 16.64 5.84
CA GLY A 58 -7.23 16.36 4.46
C GLY A 58 -7.22 14.86 4.17
N ILE A 59 -6.30 14.41 3.33
CA ILE A 59 -6.12 12.99 3.04
C ILE A 59 -5.65 12.21 4.27
N PHE A 60 -6.14 10.96 4.40
CA PHE A 60 -5.69 10.00 5.40
C PHE A 60 -5.46 8.58 4.83
N CYS A 61 -6.46 8.01 4.13
CA CYS A 61 -6.38 6.64 3.61
C CYS A 61 -6.35 6.53 2.07
N ALA A 62 -6.87 7.55 1.38
CA ALA A 62 -7.09 7.59 -0.08
C ALA A 62 -7.73 6.32 -0.70
N ASN A 63 -8.61 5.63 0.03
CA ASN A 63 -9.25 4.40 -0.42
C ASN A 63 -10.77 4.34 -0.15
N GLY A 64 -11.39 5.47 0.21
CA GLY A 64 -12.82 5.52 0.51
C GLY A 64 -13.26 4.94 1.87
N GLN A 65 -12.35 4.39 2.69
CA GLN A 65 -12.72 3.75 3.96
C GLN A 65 -12.81 4.72 5.14
N CYS A 66 -12.13 5.87 5.08
CA CYS A 66 -12.27 6.97 6.05
C CYS A 66 -13.11 8.13 5.46
N ALA A 67 -13.41 9.13 6.28
CA ALA A 67 -14.14 10.34 5.85
C ALA A 67 -13.38 11.65 6.11
N GLN A 68 -12.08 11.59 6.41
CA GLN A 68 -11.28 12.80 6.71
C GLN A 68 -11.12 13.72 5.48
N CYS A 69 -11.11 13.15 4.27
CA CYS A 69 -10.96 13.88 3.01
C CYS A 69 -12.29 14.40 2.42
N SER A 70 -13.33 14.58 3.26
CA SER A 70 -14.64 14.99 2.78
C SER A 70 -14.63 16.44 2.27
N VAL A 71 -15.35 16.69 1.18
CA VAL A 71 -15.59 18.03 0.59
C VAL A 71 -17.07 18.16 0.23
N ILE A 72 -17.54 19.38 -0.03
CA ILE A 72 -18.85 19.59 -0.65
C ILE A 72 -18.63 19.71 -2.15
N ALA A 73 -19.18 18.79 -2.94
CA ALA A 73 -19.15 18.79 -4.38
C ALA A 73 -20.57 18.91 -4.93
N ASP A 74 -20.83 19.95 -5.72
CA ASP A 74 -22.14 20.25 -6.31
C ASP A 74 -23.29 20.17 -5.30
N GLY A 75 -23.04 20.70 -4.09
CA GLY A 75 -24.00 20.71 -2.98
C GLY A 75 -24.09 19.41 -2.16
N LYS A 76 -23.37 18.34 -2.53
CA LYS A 76 -23.34 17.07 -1.81
C LYS A 76 -22.02 16.85 -1.07
N VAL A 77 -22.06 16.26 0.11
CA VAL A 77 -20.84 15.84 0.80
C VAL A 77 -20.33 14.54 0.19
N VAL A 78 -19.09 14.56 -0.29
CA VAL A 78 -18.43 13.42 -0.94
C VAL A 78 -17.03 13.21 -0.39
N LYS A 79 -16.51 11.99 -0.55
CA LYS A 79 -15.11 11.67 -0.23
C LYS A 79 -14.22 12.00 -1.42
N ALA A 80 -13.38 13.02 -1.30
CA ALA A 80 -12.55 13.50 -2.41
C ALA A 80 -11.65 12.41 -3.03
N CYS A 81 -11.23 11.40 -2.26
CA CYS A 81 -10.35 10.34 -2.75
C CYS A 81 -10.97 9.29 -3.67
N VAL A 82 -12.30 9.24 -3.75
CA VAL A 82 -13.04 8.28 -4.59
C VAL A 82 -14.08 8.97 -5.48
N THR A 83 -14.03 10.30 -5.56
CA THR A 83 -14.92 11.08 -6.43
C THR A 83 -14.09 11.69 -7.54
N ALA A 84 -14.40 11.33 -8.79
CA ALA A 84 -13.74 11.87 -9.97
C ALA A 84 -14.16 13.33 -10.23
N VAL A 85 -13.22 14.15 -10.67
CA VAL A 85 -13.43 15.53 -11.12
C VAL A 85 -14.22 15.51 -12.43
N LYS A 86 -15.15 16.45 -12.58
CA LYS A 86 -15.90 16.72 -13.81
C LYS A 86 -15.68 18.16 -14.24
N GLU A 87 -15.82 18.41 -15.53
CA GLU A 87 -15.76 19.77 -16.11
C GLU A 87 -16.79 20.68 -15.42
N ASN A 88 -16.37 21.88 -15.02
CA ASN A 88 -17.16 22.90 -14.31
C ASN A 88 -17.76 22.48 -12.95
N MET A 89 -17.29 21.37 -12.37
CA MET A 89 -17.71 20.92 -11.04
C MET A 89 -17.41 21.98 -9.97
N LYS A 90 -18.35 22.22 -9.06
CA LYS A 90 -18.20 23.20 -7.97
C LYS A 90 -17.90 22.48 -6.67
N VAL A 91 -16.71 22.69 -6.15
CA VAL A 91 -16.21 22.06 -4.93
C VAL A 91 -15.96 23.15 -3.88
N GLN A 92 -16.28 22.85 -2.64
CA GLN A 92 -16.11 23.76 -1.51
C GLN A 92 -15.51 23.01 -0.32
N THR A 93 -14.73 23.75 0.46
CA THR A 93 -14.26 23.30 1.76
C THR A 93 -15.44 22.98 2.66
N LEU A 94 -15.50 21.76 3.20
CA LEU A 94 -16.53 21.41 4.18
C LEU A 94 -16.19 22.04 5.54
N ARG A 95 -17.06 22.91 6.05
CA ARG A 95 -16.94 23.55 7.37
C ARG A 95 -18.14 23.18 8.24
N GLY A 96 -17.88 22.66 9.44
CA GLY A 96 -18.95 22.29 10.38
C GLY A 96 -19.64 20.97 10.00
N ALA A 97 -20.94 20.88 10.24
CA ALA A 97 -21.72 19.70 9.92
C ALA A 97 -21.94 19.56 8.41
N ALA A 98 -21.99 18.31 7.93
CA ALA A 98 -22.35 18.01 6.56
C ALA A 98 -23.74 18.59 6.22
N PRO A 99 -23.86 19.49 5.23
CA PRO A 99 -25.17 19.96 4.82
C PRO A 99 -25.97 18.81 4.20
N VAL A 100 -27.26 18.76 4.51
CA VAL A 100 -28.21 17.90 3.79
C VAL A 100 -28.87 18.77 2.72
N SER A 101 -28.54 18.54 1.45
CA SER A 101 -29.22 19.18 0.35
C SER A 101 -30.61 18.54 0.18
N CYS A 102 -31.63 19.15 0.78
CA CYS A 102 -33.01 18.80 0.43
C CYS A 102 -33.34 19.52 -0.88
N ASP A 103 -33.38 18.79 -2.00
CA ASP A 103 -34.04 19.29 -3.21
C ASP A 103 -35.52 19.47 -2.84
N LYS A 104 -35.94 20.72 -2.59
CA LYS A 104 -37.33 21.07 -2.23
C LYS A 104 -38.25 21.11 -3.45
N SER A 105 -37.79 20.70 -4.63
CA SER A 105 -38.68 20.60 -5.78
C SER A 105 -39.71 19.48 -5.56
N ASP A 106 -40.97 19.74 -5.91
CA ASP A 106 -42.07 18.76 -5.89
C ASP A 106 -41.92 17.64 -6.94
N LYS A 107 -40.68 17.26 -7.28
CA LYS A 107 -40.40 16.19 -8.24
C LYS A 107 -40.89 14.88 -7.64
N LYS A 108 -41.90 14.28 -8.28
CA LYS A 108 -42.29 12.89 -8.02
C LYS A 108 -41.07 12.00 -8.24
N LEU A 109 -40.56 11.41 -7.15
CA LEU A 109 -39.52 10.39 -7.22
C LEU A 109 -40.12 9.12 -7.82
N SER A 110 -39.46 8.57 -8.83
CA SER A 110 -39.80 7.26 -9.40
C SER A 110 -38.85 6.21 -8.83
N PHE A 111 -39.40 5.13 -8.30
CA PHE A 111 -38.65 4.03 -7.70
C PHE A 111 -38.71 2.83 -8.63
N SER A 112 -37.55 2.32 -9.02
CA SER A 112 -37.42 1.05 -9.75
C SER A 112 -37.24 -0.10 -8.77
N LYS A 113 -37.74 -1.28 -9.14
CA LYS A 113 -37.41 -2.51 -8.44
C LYS A 113 -35.89 -2.72 -8.46
N ILE A 114 -35.32 -3.08 -7.32
CA ILE A 114 -33.90 -3.47 -7.24
C ILE A 114 -33.70 -4.75 -8.03
N GLU A 115 -32.73 -4.73 -8.94
CA GLU A 115 -32.39 -5.88 -9.78
C GLU A 115 -31.68 -6.95 -8.93
N GLU A 116 -32.15 -8.19 -9.06
CA GLU A 116 -31.53 -9.36 -8.44
C GLU A 116 -30.80 -10.18 -9.50
N ILE A 117 -29.56 -10.58 -9.20
CA ILE A 117 -28.70 -11.31 -10.13
C ILE A 117 -28.24 -12.60 -9.45
N ASP A 118 -28.57 -13.74 -10.04
CA ASP A 118 -28.00 -15.03 -9.66
C ASP A 118 -26.63 -15.23 -10.32
N THR A 119 -25.70 -15.86 -9.60
CA THR A 119 -24.39 -16.21 -10.15
C THR A 119 -23.82 -17.46 -9.46
N ASP A 120 -22.91 -18.20 -10.10
CA ASP A 120 -22.26 -19.34 -9.45
C ASP A 120 -21.28 -18.86 -8.38
N VAL A 121 -20.43 -17.90 -8.73
CA VAL A 121 -19.40 -17.38 -7.82
C VAL A 121 -19.37 -15.86 -7.83
N LEU A 122 -19.45 -15.25 -6.65
CA LEU A 122 -19.16 -13.84 -6.45
C LEU A 122 -17.80 -13.68 -5.75
N ILE A 123 -16.88 -12.96 -6.35
CA ILE A 123 -15.57 -12.63 -5.78
C ILE A 123 -15.55 -11.14 -5.41
N LEU A 124 -15.32 -10.83 -4.13
CA LEU A 124 -15.14 -9.47 -3.64
C LEU A 124 -13.65 -9.10 -3.64
N GLY A 125 -13.26 -8.24 -4.58
CA GLY A 125 -11.92 -7.69 -4.74
C GLY A 125 -11.20 -8.26 -5.96
N ALA A 126 -10.74 -7.38 -6.85
CA ALA A 126 -9.92 -7.67 -8.02
C ALA A 126 -8.42 -7.42 -7.75
N GLY A 127 -7.97 -7.66 -6.53
CA GLY A 127 -6.55 -7.71 -6.17
C GLY A 127 -5.86 -8.99 -6.68
N PRO A 128 -4.56 -9.18 -6.39
CA PRO A 128 -3.81 -10.36 -6.85
C PRO A 128 -4.45 -11.70 -6.48
N SER A 129 -4.95 -11.84 -5.25
CA SER A 129 -5.61 -13.07 -4.79
C SER A 129 -6.96 -13.30 -5.48
N GLY A 130 -7.76 -12.24 -5.64
CA GLY A 130 -9.06 -12.31 -6.31
C GLY A 130 -8.92 -12.66 -7.79
N LEU A 131 -7.99 -12.03 -8.51
CA LEU A 131 -7.69 -12.32 -9.92
C LEU A 131 -7.16 -13.75 -10.10
N ALA A 132 -6.23 -14.18 -9.24
CA ALA A 132 -5.72 -15.55 -9.29
C ALA A 132 -6.82 -16.59 -9.00
N CYS A 133 -7.74 -16.28 -8.08
CA CYS A 133 -8.91 -17.12 -7.81
C CYS A 133 -9.84 -17.20 -9.02
N ALA A 134 -10.18 -16.04 -9.62
CA ALA A 134 -11.04 -15.98 -10.79
C ALA A 134 -10.44 -16.68 -12.01
N PHE A 135 -9.12 -16.58 -12.20
CA PHE A 135 -8.42 -17.29 -13.28
C PHE A 135 -8.57 -18.81 -13.18
N GLU A 136 -8.39 -19.38 -11.98
CA GLU A 136 -8.56 -20.82 -11.76
C GLU A 136 -10.02 -21.26 -11.91
N ILE A 137 -10.98 -20.46 -11.46
CA ILE A 137 -12.43 -20.71 -11.61
C ILE A 137 -12.86 -20.62 -13.08
N GLY A 138 -12.35 -19.63 -13.83
CA GLY A 138 -12.68 -19.39 -15.23
C GLY A 138 -12.39 -20.59 -16.14
N LYS A 139 -11.40 -21.42 -15.79
CA LYS A 139 -11.09 -22.68 -16.50
C LYS A 139 -12.25 -23.68 -16.54
N PHE A 140 -13.21 -23.55 -15.63
CA PHE A 140 -14.41 -24.41 -15.54
C PHE A 140 -15.67 -23.74 -16.10
N ASN A 141 -15.54 -22.54 -16.71
CA ASN A 141 -16.63 -21.80 -17.35
C ASN A 141 -17.83 -21.51 -16.42
N LEU A 142 -17.57 -21.31 -15.12
CA LEU A 142 -18.60 -20.93 -14.13
C LEU A 142 -18.98 -19.47 -14.28
N ASP A 143 -20.27 -19.15 -14.15
CA ASP A 143 -20.73 -17.76 -14.15
C ASP A 143 -20.20 -17.07 -12.91
N THR A 144 -19.24 -16.18 -13.10
CA THR A 144 -18.47 -15.57 -12.03
C THR A 144 -18.53 -14.06 -12.16
N ILE A 145 -18.83 -13.36 -11.06
CA ILE A 145 -18.76 -11.91 -10.98
C ILE A 145 -17.62 -11.52 -10.03
N ILE A 146 -16.71 -10.67 -10.49
CA ILE A 146 -15.70 -10.03 -9.63
C ILE A 146 -16.15 -8.59 -9.38
N VAL A 147 -16.27 -8.18 -8.12
CA VAL A 147 -16.63 -6.81 -7.72
C VAL A 147 -15.41 -6.10 -7.15
N ASP A 148 -15.04 -4.95 -7.70
CA ASP A 148 -13.96 -4.11 -7.19
C ASP A 148 -14.34 -2.62 -7.22
N ASP A 149 -13.98 -1.91 -6.16
CA ASP A 149 -14.32 -0.50 -5.94
C ASP A 149 -13.32 0.47 -6.60
N LYS A 150 -12.44 -0.04 -7.48
CA LYS A 150 -11.50 0.74 -8.29
C LYS A 150 -11.87 0.64 -9.77
N ASP A 151 -11.36 1.59 -10.54
CA ASP A 151 -11.56 1.69 -11.99
C ASP A 151 -10.81 0.60 -12.77
N LYS A 152 -9.68 0.15 -12.22
CA LYS A 152 -8.81 -0.89 -12.77
C LYS A 152 -8.56 -2.03 -11.76
N PRO A 153 -8.45 -3.27 -12.25
CA PRO A 153 -8.04 -4.40 -11.42
C PRO A 153 -6.55 -4.32 -11.04
N GLY A 154 -6.15 -5.19 -10.12
CA GLY A 154 -4.77 -5.32 -9.61
C GLY A 154 -4.64 -4.95 -8.14
N GLY A 155 -5.66 -4.32 -7.54
CA GLY A 155 -5.65 -3.95 -6.13
C GLY A 155 -4.46 -3.06 -5.78
N LYS A 156 -3.62 -3.50 -4.83
CA LYS A 156 -2.43 -2.71 -4.41
C LYS A 156 -1.21 -2.88 -5.32
N LEU A 157 -1.21 -3.85 -6.24
CA LEU A 157 -0.11 -4.04 -7.19
C LEU A 157 0.08 -2.82 -8.11
N VAL A 158 -1.00 -2.15 -8.49
CA VAL A 158 -0.99 -0.97 -9.36
C VAL A 158 -0.28 0.25 -8.73
N LEU A 159 0.06 0.16 -7.44
CA LEU A 159 0.79 1.19 -6.70
C LEU A 159 2.28 0.87 -6.54
N GLN A 160 2.76 -0.28 -7.02
CA GLN A 160 4.11 -0.76 -6.74
C GLN A 160 5.01 -0.63 -7.97
N THR A 161 5.94 0.32 -7.92
CA THR A 161 6.96 0.51 -8.95
C THR A 161 8.17 -0.39 -8.74
N HIS A 162 8.36 -0.97 -7.55
CA HIS A 162 9.43 -1.94 -7.30
C HIS A 162 9.10 -3.32 -7.88
N LYS A 163 10.16 -4.11 -8.15
CA LYS A 163 10.07 -5.52 -8.56
C LYS A 163 9.77 -6.41 -7.35
N PHE A 164 8.95 -7.44 -7.52
CA PHE A 164 8.52 -8.33 -6.44
C PHE A 164 9.46 -9.52 -6.19
N PHE A 165 9.54 -9.96 -4.94
CA PHE A 165 10.16 -11.23 -4.54
C PHE A 165 9.23 -12.42 -4.77
N GLY A 166 9.77 -13.62 -4.59
CA GLY A 166 9.05 -14.87 -4.76
C GLY A 166 9.65 -15.75 -5.84
N SER A 167 8.80 -16.63 -6.36
CA SER A 167 9.09 -17.55 -7.46
C SER A 167 8.74 -16.91 -8.81
N VAL A 168 9.67 -16.93 -9.76
CA VAL A 168 9.41 -16.45 -11.12
C VAL A 168 8.25 -17.21 -11.77
N GLU A 169 8.20 -18.54 -11.56
CA GLU A 169 7.24 -19.44 -12.20
C GLU A 169 5.82 -19.28 -11.63
N ASP A 170 5.70 -18.99 -10.33
CA ASP A 170 4.39 -19.00 -9.64
C ASP A 170 3.74 -17.62 -9.55
N CYS A 171 4.55 -16.56 -9.48
CA CYS A 171 4.09 -15.22 -9.16
C CYS A 171 4.83 -14.10 -9.93
N TYR A 172 5.47 -14.44 -11.06
CA TYR A 172 6.16 -13.47 -11.92
C TYR A 172 7.23 -12.64 -11.20
N ALA A 173 7.88 -13.20 -10.17
CA ALA A 173 8.91 -12.51 -9.38
C ALA A 173 10.00 -11.91 -10.27
N GLY A 174 10.51 -10.74 -9.89
CA GLY A 174 11.38 -9.92 -10.75
C GLY A 174 10.64 -8.98 -11.71
N SER A 175 9.32 -9.10 -11.86
CA SER A 175 8.46 -8.09 -12.50
C SER A 175 7.98 -7.04 -11.50
N ARG A 176 7.59 -5.85 -11.98
CA ARG A 176 7.01 -4.81 -11.11
C ARG A 176 5.54 -5.10 -10.83
N GLY A 177 5.02 -4.58 -9.71
CA GLY A 177 3.62 -4.82 -9.34
C GLY A 177 2.63 -4.34 -10.41
N ILE A 178 2.86 -3.16 -10.97
CA ILE A 178 2.05 -2.61 -12.07
C ILE A 178 1.96 -3.59 -13.25
N ASP A 179 3.07 -4.23 -13.64
CA ASP A 179 3.11 -5.18 -14.75
C ASP A 179 2.42 -6.51 -14.39
N ILE A 180 2.56 -6.95 -13.13
CA ILE A 180 1.90 -8.15 -12.62
C ILE A 180 0.37 -7.96 -12.62
N ALA A 181 -0.11 -6.76 -12.25
CA ALA A 181 -1.53 -6.44 -12.28
C ALA A 181 -2.12 -6.60 -13.69
N ASP A 182 -1.46 -6.05 -14.70
CA ASP A 182 -1.90 -6.15 -16.10
C ASP A 182 -1.91 -7.60 -16.58
N LYS A 183 -0.84 -8.37 -16.29
CA LYS A 183 -0.77 -9.81 -16.62
C LYS A 183 -1.92 -10.61 -16.02
N LEU A 184 -2.20 -10.42 -14.73
CA LEU A 184 -3.29 -11.13 -14.04
C LEU A 184 -4.67 -10.73 -14.59
N ALA A 185 -4.86 -9.46 -14.92
CA ALA A 185 -6.10 -8.99 -15.53
C ALA A 185 -6.30 -9.60 -16.92
N ASP A 186 -5.25 -9.65 -17.74
CA ASP A 186 -5.30 -10.25 -19.08
C ASP A 186 -5.50 -11.77 -19.04
N ASP A 187 -4.96 -12.45 -18.02
CA ASP A 187 -5.22 -13.86 -17.77
C ASP A 187 -6.71 -14.13 -17.49
N VAL A 188 -7.37 -13.29 -16.70
CA VAL A 188 -8.81 -13.43 -16.41
C VAL A 188 -9.67 -13.12 -17.63
N LYS A 189 -9.31 -12.13 -18.45
CA LYS A 189 -10.05 -11.75 -19.67
C LYS A 189 -10.19 -12.89 -20.70
N LYS A 190 -9.36 -13.92 -20.61
CA LYS A 190 -9.44 -15.13 -21.45
C LYS A 190 -10.73 -15.93 -21.23
N TYR A 191 -11.45 -15.69 -20.13
CA TYR A 191 -12.64 -16.44 -19.73
C TYR A 191 -13.89 -15.54 -19.74
N PRO A 192 -14.74 -15.59 -20.78
CA PRO A 192 -15.97 -14.81 -20.86
C PRO A 192 -16.99 -15.09 -19.75
N SER A 193 -16.88 -16.24 -19.08
CA SER A 193 -17.72 -16.58 -17.91
C SER A 193 -17.40 -15.72 -16.69
N VAL A 194 -16.26 -15.01 -16.67
CA VAL A 194 -15.83 -14.15 -15.57
C VAL A 194 -16.09 -12.69 -15.93
N LYS A 195 -17.12 -12.11 -15.32
CA LYS A 195 -17.54 -10.71 -15.50
C LYS A 195 -16.84 -9.83 -14.47
N MET A 196 -16.08 -8.85 -14.94
CA MET A 196 -15.44 -7.85 -14.08
C MET A 196 -16.34 -6.63 -13.89
N TRP A 197 -16.73 -6.38 -12.64
CA TRP A 197 -17.48 -5.21 -12.22
C TRP A 197 -16.53 -4.26 -11.48
N ASN A 198 -15.84 -3.42 -12.26
CA ASN A 198 -15.05 -2.30 -11.74
C ASN A 198 -15.97 -1.16 -11.28
N ASN A 199 -15.42 -0.18 -10.55
CA ASN A 199 -16.19 0.94 -9.97
C ASN A 199 -17.44 0.48 -9.20
N SER A 200 -17.35 -0.69 -8.56
CA SER A 200 -18.47 -1.36 -7.92
C SER A 200 -18.18 -1.62 -6.44
N VAL A 201 -19.00 -1.07 -5.56
CA VAL A 201 -18.80 -1.14 -4.10
C VAL A 201 -19.72 -2.20 -3.52
N CYS A 202 -19.16 -3.19 -2.83
CA CYS A 202 -19.94 -4.09 -1.98
C CYS A 202 -20.39 -3.34 -0.72
N ALA A 203 -21.70 -3.06 -0.65
CA ALA A 203 -22.32 -2.29 0.43
C ALA A 203 -22.50 -3.14 1.69
N GLY A 204 -22.88 -4.41 1.55
CA GLY A 204 -23.21 -5.26 2.68
C GLY A 204 -23.56 -6.71 2.31
N VAL A 205 -23.63 -7.54 3.35
CA VAL A 205 -24.02 -8.96 3.28
C VAL A 205 -25.26 -9.16 4.15
N PHE A 206 -26.32 -9.76 3.60
CA PHE A 206 -27.62 -9.86 4.23
C PHE A 206 -27.99 -11.31 4.59
N SER A 207 -28.84 -11.46 5.61
CA SER A 207 -29.26 -12.75 6.16
C SER A 207 -30.15 -13.58 5.22
N ASP A 208 -30.74 -12.97 4.20
CA ASP A 208 -31.46 -13.64 3.11
C ASP A 208 -30.52 -14.17 2.01
N LYS A 209 -29.22 -14.24 2.32
CA LYS A 209 -28.14 -14.76 1.47
C LYS A 209 -27.87 -13.93 0.20
N LYS A 210 -28.20 -12.64 0.25
CA LYS A 210 -27.91 -11.68 -0.82
C LYS A 210 -26.74 -10.76 -0.44
N ILE A 211 -25.99 -10.32 -1.44
CA ILE A 211 -24.91 -9.34 -1.30
C ILE A 211 -25.33 -8.06 -2.04
N GLY A 212 -25.32 -6.94 -1.33
CA GLY A 212 -25.64 -5.64 -1.90
C GLY A 212 -24.43 -5.03 -2.59
N VAL A 213 -24.56 -4.68 -3.87
CA VAL A 213 -23.49 -4.07 -4.67
C VAL A 213 -24.00 -2.80 -5.33
N VAL A 214 -23.28 -1.70 -5.18
CA VAL A 214 -23.51 -0.47 -5.93
C VAL A 214 -22.58 -0.44 -7.12
N LYS A 215 -23.10 -0.52 -8.34
CA LYS A 215 -22.35 -0.43 -9.59
C LYS A 215 -22.86 0.75 -10.40
N ASP A 216 -21.97 1.67 -10.76
CA ASP A 216 -22.29 2.85 -11.58
C ASP A 216 -23.47 3.68 -11.05
N GLY A 217 -23.60 3.76 -9.71
CA GLY A 217 -24.69 4.47 -9.04
C GLY A 217 -26.04 3.73 -8.99
N VAL A 218 -26.08 2.47 -9.41
CA VAL A 218 -27.25 1.60 -9.32
C VAL A 218 -27.01 0.51 -8.28
N TYR A 219 -28.00 0.24 -7.44
CA TYR A 219 -27.94 -0.80 -6.42
C TYR A 219 -28.48 -2.13 -6.97
N TYR A 220 -27.72 -3.20 -6.76
CA TYR A 220 -28.02 -4.58 -7.16
C TYR A 220 -27.97 -5.49 -5.94
N LEU A 221 -28.79 -6.55 -5.96
CA LEU A 221 -28.69 -7.66 -5.01
C LEU A 221 -28.18 -8.89 -5.75
N ILE A 222 -26.98 -9.36 -5.39
CA ILE A 222 -26.38 -10.55 -5.99
C ILE A 222 -26.62 -11.76 -5.09
N LYS A 223 -27.10 -12.85 -5.68
CA LYS A 223 -27.33 -14.14 -5.01
C LYS A 223 -26.36 -15.20 -5.55
N PRO A 224 -25.19 -15.37 -4.92
CA PRO A 224 -24.22 -16.35 -5.36
C PRO A 224 -24.47 -17.74 -4.77
N LYS A 225 -24.07 -18.80 -5.48
CA LYS A 225 -23.92 -20.13 -4.86
C LYS A 225 -22.73 -20.16 -3.91
N VAL A 226 -21.63 -19.45 -4.26
CA VAL A 226 -20.42 -19.31 -3.44
C VAL A 226 -19.92 -17.87 -3.42
N PHE A 227 -19.53 -17.37 -2.25
CA PHE A 227 -18.95 -16.04 -2.06
C PHE A 227 -17.47 -16.11 -1.65
N VAL A 228 -16.58 -15.46 -2.39
CA VAL A 228 -15.14 -15.41 -2.08
C VAL A 228 -14.77 -13.99 -1.67
N VAL A 229 -14.16 -13.85 -0.49
CA VAL A 229 -13.67 -12.56 0.02
C VAL A 229 -12.18 -12.44 -0.21
N ALA A 230 -11.81 -11.52 -1.10
CA ALA A 230 -10.44 -11.12 -1.45
C ALA A 230 -10.24 -9.60 -1.24
N ALA A 231 -10.93 -9.03 -0.24
CA ALA A 231 -11.03 -7.58 0.00
C ALA A 231 -9.73 -6.92 0.53
N GLY A 232 -8.65 -7.71 0.69
CA GLY A 232 -7.35 -7.24 1.14
C GLY A 232 -7.31 -6.78 2.60
N ALA A 233 -6.50 -5.76 2.88
CA ALA A 233 -6.29 -5.21 4.22
C ALA A 233 -6.26 -3.68 4.21
N ARG A 234 -6.41 -3.09 5.40
CA ARG A 234 -6.35 -1.64 5.66
C ARG A 234 -5.21 -1.30 6.61
N GLU A 235 -4.65 -0.11 6.47
CA GLU A 235 -3.53 0.36 7.30
C GLU A 235 -3.92 0.56 8.76
N LYS A 236 -3.05 0.10 9.65
CA LYS A 236 -3.09 0.47 11.07
C LYS A 236 -2.61 1.90 11.23
N THR A 237 -3.13 2.58 12.23
CA THR A 237 -2.69 3.91 12.66
C THR A 237 -2.05 3.81 14.04
N LEU A 238 -1.21 4.79 14.38
CA LEU A 238 -0.65 4.95 15.72
C LEU A 238 -1.31 6.12 16.46
N MET A 239 -1.23 6.11 17.79
CA MET A 239 -1.61 7.22 18.66
C MET A 239 -0.35 8.01 19.01
N PHE A 240 -0.35 9.30 18.67
CA PHE A 240 0.66 10.28 19.08
C PHE A 240 0.07 11.68 18.94
N PRO A 241 0.54 12.68 19.71
CA PRO A 241 0.13 14.07 19.55
C PRO A 241 0.36 14.56 18.11
N GLY A 242 -0.67 15.19 17.53
CA GLY A 242 -0.64 15.64 16.13
C GLY A 242 -0.96 14.57 15.08
N ASN A 243 -1.34 13.34 15.46
CA ASN A 243 -1.63 12.25 14.53
C ASN A 243 -2.75 12.54 13.50
N THR A 244 -3.53 13.61 13.67
CA THR A 244 -4.61 14.00 12.74
C THR A 244 -4.28 15.16 11.82
N LEU A 245 -3.09 15.77 11.93
CA LEU A 245 -2.68 16.89 11.09
C LEU A 245 -2.71 16.50 9.60
N PRO A 246 -3.20 17.38 8.70
CA PRO A 246 -2.97 17.24 7.28
C PRO A 246 -1.47 17.11 6.99
N GLY A 247 -1.09 16.06 6.26
CA GLY A 247 0.31 15.63 6.12
C GLY A 247 0.66 14.36 6.90
N VAL A 248 -0.21 13.90 7.81
CA VAL A 248 -0.05 12.61 8.51
C VAL A 248 -1.03 11.59 7.94
N TYR A 249 -0.54 10.62 7.16
CA TYR A 249 -1.38 9.64 6.48
C TYR A 249 -0.65 8.32 6.19
N GLY A 250 -1.39 7.32 5.73
CA GLY A 250 -0.84 5.99 5.44
C GLY A 250 0.06 5.95 4.19
N ALA A 251 0.94 4.97 4.12
CA ALA A 251 1.79 4.70 2.96
C ALA A 251 0.96 4.38 1.70
N GLY A 252 -0.17 3.69 1.85
CA GLY A 252 -1.07 3.41 0.74
C GLY A 252 -1.66 4.68 0.11
N ALA A 253 -1.97 5.69 0.93
CA ALA A 253 -2.43 6.99 0.46
C ALA A 253 -1.33 7.73 -0.32
N PHE A 254 -0.11 7.71 0.22
CA PHE A 254 1.06 8.27 -0.45
C PHE A 254 1.32 7.63 -1.82
N GLN A 255 1.38 6.31 -1.88
CA GLN A 255 1.63 5.57 -3.11
C GLN A 255 0.51 5.79 -4.15
N THR A 256 -0.74 5.97 -3.70
CA THR A 256 -1.86 6.34 -4.58
C THR A 256 -1.60 7.68 -5.27
N LEU A 257 -1.25 8.71 -4.50
CA LEU A 257 -0.95 10.03 -5.06
C LEU A 257 0.28 10.01 -5.97
N VAL A 258 1.36 9.39 -5.51
CA VAL A 258 2.68 9.48 -6.17
C VAL A 258 2.76 8.55 -7.38
N ASN A 259 2.38 7.28 -7.23
CA ASN A 259 2.63 6.28 -8.26
C ASN A 259 1.46 6.13 -9.23
N ARG A 260 0.22 6.12 -8.74
CA ARG A 260 -0.96 6.00 -9.61
C ARG A 260 -1.33 7.35 -10.25
N ASP A 261 -1.36 8.41 -9.44
CA ASP A 261 -1.86 9.71 -9.86
C ASP A 261 -0.76 10.68 -10.33
N LEU A 262 0.52 10.29 -10.20
CA LEU A 262 1.70 11.07 -10.62
C LEU A 262 1.73 12.48 -10.00
N ILE A 263 1.38 12.58 -8.71
CA ILE A 263 1.39 13.81 -7.92
C ILE A 263 2.59 13.82 -6.98
N LYS A 264 3.36 14.91 -7.00
CA LYS A 264 4.41 15.13 -5.99
C LYS A 264 3.75 15.58 -4.69
N ALA A 265 3.39 14.60 -3.85
CA ALA A 265 2.53 14.84 -2.68
C ALA A 265 3.17 15.73 -1.60
N CYS A 266 4.50 15.76 -1.53
CA CYS A 266 5.27 16.46 -0.52
C CYS A 266 6.71 16.73 -0.98
N GLU A 267 7.43 17.56 -0.21
CA GLU A 267 8.85 17.86 -0.45
C GLU A 267 9.77 17.07 0.48
N LYS A 268 9.39 16.94 1.77
CA LYS A 268 10.16 16.26 2.82
C LYS A 268 9.29 15.28 3.60
N ILE A 269 9.62 14.01 3.50
CA ILE A 269 8.84 12.92 4.08
C ILE A 269 9.60 12.21 5.20
N PHE A 270 8.92 12.03 6.33
CA PHE A 270 9.38 11.18 7.43
C PHE A 270 8.49 9.92 7.48
N ILE A 271 9.04 8.77 7.87
CA ILE A 271 8.31 7.50 7.88
C ILE A 271 8.38 6.85 9.26
N ILE A 272 7.26 6.36 9.76
CA ILE A 272 7.21 5.48 10.93
C ILE A 272 6.76 4.08 10.52
N GLY A 273 7.60 3.09 10.83
CA GLY A 273 7.42 1.66 10.51
C GLY A 273 8.48 1.14 9.55
N GLY A 274 9.28 0.18 9.99
CA GLY A 274 10.34 -0.50 9.24
C GLY A 274 9.92 -1.84 8.62
N GLY A 275 8.62 -2.04 8.39
CA GLY A 275 8.11 -3.14 7.58
C GLY A 275 8.28 -2.90 6.07
N ASN A 276 8.03 -3.92 5.24
CA ASN A 276 8.12 -3.82 3.78
C ASN A 276 7.36 -2.61 3.22
N VAL A 277 6.16 -2.33 3.74
CA VAL A 277 5.34 -1.17 3.33
C VAL A 277 6.06 0.16 3.53
N GLY A 278 6.67 0.39 4.71
CA GLY A 278 7.36 1.64 5.02
C GLY A 278 8.66 1.79 4.22
N LEU A 279 9.46 0.72 4.14
CA LEU A 279 10.70 0.69 3.38
C LEU A 279 10.46 0.95 1.88
N ILE A 280 9.46 0.31 1.30
CA ILE A 280 9.10 0.51 -0.11
C ILE A 280 8.47 1.86 -0.37
N ALA A 281 7.65 2.39 0.54
CA ALA A 281 7.13 3.75 0.41
C ALA A 281 8.26 4.79 0.41
N GLY A 282 9.28 4.61 1.25
CA GLY A 282 10.51 5.40 1.20
C GLY A 282 11.19 5.31 -0.16
N TYR A 283 11.32 4.10 -0.71
CA TYR A 283 11.97 3.92 -2.02
C TYR A 283 11.17 4.59 -3.14
N HIS A 284 9.85 4.47 -3.15
CA HIS A 284 8.97 5.18 -4.10
C HIS A 284 9.10 6.71 -3.97
N ALA A 285 9.26 7.23 -2.75
CA ALA A 285 9.51 8.65 -2.55
C ALA A 285 10.82 9.10 -3.22
N VAL A 286 11.89 8.32 -3.08
CA VAL A 286 13.17 8.62 -3.76
C VAL A 286 13.02 8.59 -5.28
N GLN A 287 12.32 7.60 -5.84
CA GLN A 287 12.04 7.51 -7.28
C GLN A 287 11.24 8.71 -7.80
N ALA A 288 10.36 9.27 -6.98
CA ALA A 288 9.58 10.46 -7.27
C ALA A 288 10.31 11.80 -7.03
N GLY A 289 11.59 11.76 -6.63
CA GLY A 289 12.38 12.96 -6.33
C GLY A 289 11.92 13.68 -5.05
N ILE A 290 11.35 12.94 -4.09
CA ILE A 290 10.93 13.43 -2.77
C ILE A 290 12.02 13.12 -1.75
N LYS A 291 12.37 14.09 -0.91
CA LYS A 291 13.42 13.90 0.11
C LYS A 291 12.88 13.08 1.29
N VAL A 292 13.40 11.87 1.47
CA VAL A 292 13.14 11.06 2.67
C VAL A 292 14.11 11.50 3.76
N VAL A 293 13.60 12.23 4.76
CA VAL A 293 14.41 12.79 5.85
C VAL A 293 14.73 11.77 6.94
N GLY A 294 13.96 10.68 7.02
CA GLY A 294 14.28 9.56 7.89
C GLY A 294 13.14 8.56 8.05
N LEU A 295 13.49 7.39 8.58
CA LEU A 295 12.57 6.32 8.93
C LEU A 295 12.86 5.84 10.36
N VAL A 296 11.82 5.56 11.13
CA VAL A 296 11.95 4.95 12.45
C VAL A 296 11.26 3.58 12.52
N GLU A 297 11.88 2.67 13.26
CA GLU A 297 11.32 1.37 13.66
C GLU A 297 11.44 1.23 15.17
N ALA A 298 10.35 0.84 15.83
CA ALA A 298 10.32 0.70 17.28
C ALA A 298 11.06 -0.55 17.75
N ALA A 299 11.09 -1.61 16.94
CA ALA A 299 11.90 -2.79 17.18
C ALA A 299 13.41 -2.51 16.97
N ALA A 300 14.26 -3.37 17.52
CA ALA A 300 15.72 -3.28 17.39
C ALA A 300 16.22 -3.46 15.94
N TYR A 301 15.39 -4.05 15.08
CA TYR A 301 15.66 -4.29 13.67
C TYR A 301 14.39 -4.04 12.84
N CYS A 302 14.55 -3.73 11.56
CA CYS A 302 13.43 -3.60 10.63
C CYS A 302 12.73 -4.96 10.43
N GLY A 303 11.40 -4.97 10.54
CA GLY A 303 10.61 -6.19 10.30
C GLY A 303 10.47 -6.56 8.81
N GLY A 304 10.73 -5.62 7.91
CA GLY A 304 10.79 -5.87 6.48
C GLY A 304 12.07 -6.60 6.03
N TYR A 305 12.12 -6.98 4.77
CA TYR A 305 13.29 -7.63 4.19
C TYR A 305 14.52 -6.72 4.28
N LYS A 306 15.63 -7.26 4.76
CA LYS A 306 16.90 -6.56 4.88
C LYS A 306 17.35 -5.92 3.55
N VAL A 307 17.09 -6.59 2.42
CA VAL A 307 17.40 -6.03 1.10
C VAL A 307 16.59 -4.77 0.74
N HIS A 308 15.42 -4.56 1.34
CA HIS A 308 14.69 -3.29 1.22
C HIS A 308 15.26 -2.21 2.13
N GLU A 309 15.64 -2.58 3.35
CA GLU A 309 16.33 -1.69 4.28
C GLU A 309 17.65 -1.19 3.69
N ASP A 310 18.50 -2.12 3.25
CA ASP A 310 19.81 -1.84 2.67
C ASP A 310 19.68 -0.99 1.41
N LYS A 311 18.66 -1.24 0.58
CA LYS A 311 18.36 -0.39 -0.58
C LYS A 311 18.16 1.07 -0.19
N LEU A 312 17.42 1.36 0.88
CA LEU A 312 17.22 2.72 1.36
C LEU A 312 18.48 3.34 1.97
N ARG A 313 19.20 2.57 2.82
CA ARG A 313 20.44 3.03 3.46
C ARG A 313 21.48 3.41 2.41
N ARG A 314 21.66 2.57 1.39
CA ARG A 314 22.55 2.79 0.24
C ARG A 314 22.24 4.07 -0.53
N LEU A 315 20.98 4.50 -0.58
CA LEU A 315 20.59 5.75 -1.23
C LEU A 315 20.79 6.98 -0.33
N GLY A 316 21.10 6.78 0.95
CA GLY A 316 21.40 7.82 1.93
C GLY A 316 20.28 8.10 2.94
N VAL A 317 19.25 7.25 3.01
CA VAL A 317 18.13 7.44 3.96
C VAL A 317 18.53 6.96 5.37
N PRO A 318 18.44 7.82 6.40
CA PRO A 318 18.67 7.38 7.78
C PRO A 318 17.52 6.51 8.28
N ILE A 319 17.86 5.37 8.88
CA ILE A 319 16.92 4.43 9.50
C ILE A 319 17.33 4.24 10.96
N PHE A 320 16.46 4.66 11.87
CA PHE A 320 16.65 4.57 13.31
C PHE A 320 15.79 3.43 13.88
N THR A 321 16.43 2.35 14.32
CA THR A 321 15.77 1.25 15.05
C THR A 321 15.75 1.55 16.54
N SER A 322 14.86 0.90 17.30
CA SER A 322 14.55 1.25 18.69
C SER A 322 14.12 2.71 18.86
N HIS A 323 13.41 3.28 17.88
CA HIS A 323 12.87 4.64 17.93
C HIS A 323 11.40 4.67 17.50
N THR A 324 10.66 5.64 18.01
CA THR A 324 9.28 5.91 17.57
C THR A 324 9.04 7.40 17.41
N VAL A 325 7.97 7.77 16.71
CA VAL A 325 7.47 9.14 16.67
C VAL A 325 6.75 9.43 17.97
N VAL A 326 7.15 10.49 18.65
CA VAL A 326 6.52 10.96 19.88
C VAL A 326 5.61 12.15 19.65
N GLU A 327 5.82 12.93 18.58
CA GLU A 327 5.00 14.11 18.30
C GLU A 327 5.08 14.50 16.81
N ALA A 328 3.96 14.97 16.27
CA ALA A 328 3.86 15.66 14.99
C ALA A 328 3.37 17.10 15.24
N GLN A 329 4.12 18.09 14.77
CA GLN A 329 3.83 19.51 15.04
C GLN A 329 3.58 20.29 13.75
N GLY A 330 2.66 21.26 13.84
CA GLY A 330 2.42 22.26 12.81
C GLY A 330 1.08 22.97 13.05
N LYS A 331 0.90 24.16 12.47
CA LYS A 331 -0.29 25.00 12.75
C LYS A 331 -1.51 24.51 11.99
N ASN A 332 -1.38 24.36 10.67
CA ASN A 332 -2.46 23.96 9.77
C ASN A 332 -2.21 22.61 9.09
N CYS A 333 -0.94 22.33 8.82
CA CYS A 333 -0.43 21.09 8.24
C CYS A 333 0.81 20.68 9.03
N LEU A 334 1.30 19.47 8.81
CA LEU A 334 2.56 19.02 9.39
C LEU A 334 3.73 19.93 8.93
N GLU A 335 4.56 20.34 9.89
CA GLU A 335 5.79 21.12 9.66
C GLU A 335 7.02 20.41 10.23
N SER A 336 6.85 19.57 11.24
CA SER A 336 7.95 18.81 11.85
C SER A 336 7.49 17.55 12.58
N VAL A 337 8.42 16.60 12.74
CA VAL A 337 8.24 15.33 13.43
C VAL A 337 9.32 15.19 14.49
N THR A 338 8.92 14.80 15.70
CA THR A 338 9.84 14.49 16.80
C THR A 338 9.84 12.99 17.05
N ILE A 339 11.03 12.41 17.14
CA ILE A 339 11.26 11.00 17.45
C ILE A 339 12.01 10.87 18.77
N ALA A 340 11.93 9.71 19.41
CA ALA A 340 12.73 9.36 20.58
C ALA A 340 13.12 7.89 20.56
N LYS A 341 14.20 7.52 21.26
CA LYS A 341 14.51 6.11 21.53
C LYS A 341 13.41 5.49 22.38
N VAL A 342 13.21 4.19 22.25
CA VAL A 342 12.30 3.41 23.10
C VAL A 342 13.06 2.33 23.86
N ASP A 343 12.55 1.98 25.03
CA ASP A 343 13.01 0.83 25.81
C ASP A 343 12.45 -0.50 25.28
N GLU A 344 12.77 -1.61 25.96
CA GLU A 344 12.27 -2.95 25.64
C GLU A 344 10.74 -3.10 25.74
N ASN A 345 10.07 -2.18 26.45
CA ASN A 345 8.61 -2.10 26.58
C ASN A 345 8.01 -1.08 25.60
N PHE A 346 8.79 -0.62 24.61
CA PHE A 346 8.42 0.39 23.63
C PHE A 346 8.03 1.75 24.23
N LYS A 347 8.49 2.06 25.45
CA LYS A 347 8.26 3.36 26.08
C LYS A 347 9.35 4.36 25.65
N PRO A 348 8.98 5.58 25.24
CA PRO A 348 9.95 6.61 24.89
C PRO A 348 10.91 6.96 26.05
N ILE A 349 12.20 7.08 25.74
CA ILE A 349 13.26 7.41 26.69
C ILE A 349 13.52 8.92 26.64
N LYS A 350 13.27 9.61 27.74
CA LYS A 350 13.45 11.06 27.87
C LYS A 350 14.91 11.48 27.64
N GLY A 351 15.12 12.60 26.95
CA GLY A 351 16.44 13.15 26.63
C GLY A 351 17.07 12.57 25.35
N THR A 352 16.38 11.67 24.66
CA THR A 352 16.85 11.05 23.40
C THR A 352 16.18 11.65 22.16
N GLU A 353 15.44 12.75 22.34
CA GLU A 353 14.55 13.29 21.33
C GLU A 353 15.31 14.00 20.20
N LYS A 354 14.84 13.75 18.97
CA LYS A 354 15.32 14.38 17.76
C LYS A 354 14.17 14.93 16.94
N LYS A 355 14.29 16.17 16.48
CA LYS A 355 13.28 16.85 15.68
C LYS A 355 13.74 17.02 14.24
N PHE A 356 12.85 16.72 13.31
CA PHE A 356 13.08 16.79 11.87
C PHE A 356 12.05 17.70 11.21
N LYS A 357 12.49 18.52 10.24
CA LYS A 357 11.58 19.29 9.39
C LYS A 357 11.02 18.36 8.32
N ALA A 358 9.70 18.18 8.31
CA ALA A 358 9.00 17.33 7.35
C ALA A 358 7.60 17.87 7.13
N ASP A 359 7.15 17.91 5.86
CA ASP A 359 5.78 18.32 5.52
C ASP A 359 4.85 17.11 5.33
N THR A 360 5.36 15.89 5.49
CA THR A 360 4.57 14.65 5.52
C THR A 360 5.18 13.61 6.46
N LEU A 361 4.32 12.90 7.20
CA LEU A 361 4.64 11.74 8.01
C LEU A 361 3.82 10.54 7.52
N LEU A 362 4.50 9.51 7.02
CA LEU A 362 3.85 8.25 6.64
C LEU A 362 3.76 7.31 7.81
N VAL A 363 2.56 6.80 8.06
CA VAL A 363 2.29 5.79 9.09
C VAL A 363 2.18 4.41 8.43
N ALA A 364 3.20 3.56 8.64
CA ALA A 364 3.33 2.24 8.03
C ALA A 364 3.54 1.14 9.11
N VAL A 365 2.71 1.15 10.15
CA VAL A 365 2.84 0.32 11.37
C VAL A 365 2.01 -0.98 11.32
N GLY A 366 1.83 -1.53 10.12
CA GLY A 366 1.12 -2.78 9.87
C GLY A 366 -0.30 -2.61 9.33
N LEU A 367 -0.97 -3.76 9.15
CA LEU A 367 -2.25 -3.87 8.43
C LEU A 367 -3.27 -4.66 9.26
N ASN A 368 -4.55 -4.34 9.07
CA ASN A 368 -5.72 -5.06 9.58
C ASN A 368 -6.46 -5.70 8.40
N PRO A 369 -6.70 -7.02 8.41
CA PRO A 369 -7.50 -7.67 7.37
C PRO A 369 -8.89 -7.05 7.21
N VAL A 370 -9.40 -7.04 5.97
CA VAL A 370 -10.79 -6.71 5.64
C VAL A 370 -11.57 -8.03 5.48
N ASN A 371 -11.92 -8.63 6.61
CA ASN A 371 -12.58 -9.94 6.68
C ASN A 371 -14.04 -9.88 7.18
N GLU A 372 -14.57 -8.68 7.45
CA GLU A 372 -15.91 -8.50 7.98
C GLU A 372 -17.00 -9.07 7.07
N PHE A 373 -16.83 -8.97 5.75
CA PHE A 373 -17.73 -9.55 4.75
C PHE A 373 -17.77 -11.08 4.84
N TYR A 374 -16.64 -11.72 5.08
CA TYR A 374 -16.53 -13.18 5.20
C TYR A 374 -17.20 -13.67 6.49
N THR A 375 -16.91 -13.01 7.62
CA THR A 375 -17.53 -13.35 8.90
C THR A 375 -19.06 -13.24 8.83
N HIS A 376 -19.59 -12.13 8.30
CA HIS A 376 -21.04 -11.97 8.15
C HIS A 376 -21.67 -12.95 7.15
N ALA A 377 -20.95 -13.33 6.10
CA ALA A 377 -21.43 -14.33 5.14
C ALA A 377 -21.62 -15.70 5.83
N LEU A 378 -20.66 -16.13 6.65
CA LEU A 378 -20.78 -17.35 7.44
C LEU A 378 -21.94 -17.27 8.46
N GLU A 379 -22.06 -16.15 9.18
CA GLU A 379 -23.15 -15.90 10.13
C GLU A 379 -24.54 -15.94 9.44
N SER A 380 -24.60 -15.55 8.16
CA SER A 380 -25.81 -15.57 7.33
C SER A 380 -26.05 -16.91 6.63
N GLY A 381 -25.20 -17.92 6.85
CA GLY A 381 -25.33 -19.24 6.22
C GLY A 381 -25.07 -19.24 4.70
N ILE A 382 -24.24 -18.30 4.23
CA ILE A 382 -23.72 -18.25 2.85
C ILE A 382 -22.48 -19.15 2.79
N ASN A 383 -22.38 -19.97 1.74
CA ASN A 383 -21.17 -20.73 1.48
C ASN A 383 -20.05 -19.77 1.04
N ALA A 384 -19.06 -19.55 1.92
CA ALA A 384 -18.07 -18.51 1.72
C ALA A 384 -16.62 -19.00 1.92
N PHE A 385 -15.70 -18.41 1.15
CA PHE A 385 -14.25 -18.62 1.24
C PHE A 385 -13.52 -17.28 1.37
N ILE A 386 -12.27 -17.31 1.83
CA ILE A 386 -11.44 -16.12 2.03
C ILE A 386 -10.01 -16.39 1.52
N CYS A 387 -9.36 -15.35 0.97
CA CYS A 387 -7.97 -15.45 0.50
C CYS A 387 -7.24 -14.09 0.51
N GLY A 388 -5.92 -14.13 0.31
CA GLY A 388 -5.04 -12.96 0.34
C GLY A 388 -4.99 -12.28 1.71
N ASP A 389 -4.71 -10.98 1.72
CA ASP A 389 -4.58 -10.19 2.95
C ASP A 389 -5.88 -10.07 3.77
N ALA A 390 -7.03 -10.44 3.18
CA ALA A 390 -8.27 -10.57 3.94
C ALA A 390 -8.22 -11.77 4.90
N GLN A 391 -7.50 -12.84 4.55
CA GLN A 391 -7.27 -13.98 5.42
C GLN A 391 -6.06 -13.76 6.33
N GLU A 392 -4.94 -13.38 5.73
CA GLU A 392 -3.65 -13.27 6.42
C GLU A 392 -2.73 -12.32 5.66
N ILE A 393 -2.10 -11.39 6.38
CA ILE A 393 -1.19 -10.40 5.80
C ILE A 393 0.10 -11.09 5.32
N ALA A 394 0.36 -11.05 4.02
CA ALA A 394 1.54 -11.68 3.43
C ALA A 394 2.03 -10.93 2.18
N GLU A 395 3.13 -11.39 1.59
CA GLU A 395 3.60 -10.89 0.30
C GLU A 395 2.62 -11.20 -0.85
N ALA A 396 2.69 -10.41 -1.92
CA ALA A 396 1.78 -10.57 -3.06
C ALA A 396 1.87 -11.97 -3.70
N SER A 397 3.05 -12.59 -3.67
CA SER A 397 3.29 -13.97 -4.12
C SER A 397 2.43 -14.98 -3.35
N ALA A 398 2.43 -14.89 -2.01
CA ALA A 398 1.57 -15.68 -1.15
C ALA A 398 0.09 -15.36 -1.37
N ALA A 399 -0.26 -14.08 -1.56
CA ALA A 399 -1.64 -13.68 -1.81
C ALA A 399 -2.20 -14.31 -3.11
N MET A 400 -1.46 -14.23 -4.23
CA MET A 400 -1.84 -14.88 -5.48
C MET A 400 -2.05 -16.39 -5.29
N PHE A 401 -1.11 -17.04 -4.61
CA PHE A 401 -1.15 -18.49 -4.41
C PHE A 401 -2.31 -18.92 -3.50
N SER A 402 -2.60 -18.16 -2.45
CA SER A 402 -3.80 -18.36 -1.61
C SER A 402 -5.10 -18.23 -2.39
N GLY A 403 -5.14 -17.35 -3.41
CA GLY A 403 -6.28 -17.23 -4.33
C GLY A 403 -6.50 -18.50 -5.16
N LYS A 404 -5.42 -19.11 -5.67
CA LYS A 404 -5.50 -20.39 -6.39
C LYS A 404 -6.01 -21.52 -5.49
N ILE A 405 -5.54 -21.57 -4.23
CA ILE A 405 -6.03 -22.53 -3.23
C ILE A 405 -7.51 -22.34 -2.94
N ALA A 406 -7.96 -21.08 -2.79
CA ALA A 406 -9.38 -20.78 -2.56
C ALA A 406 -10.25 -21.22 -3.74
N ALA A 407 -9.81 -20.98 -4.99
CA ALA A 407 -10.52 -21.46 -6.17
C ALA A 407 -10.72 -22.97 -6.17
N HIS A 408 -9.69 -23.74 -5.82
CA HIS A 408 -9.79 -25.20 -5.75
C HIS A 408 -10.80 -25.66 -4.68
N LYS A 409 -10.86 -24.98 -3.53
CA LYS A 409 -11.88 -25.22 -2.50
C LYS A 409 -13.30 -24.88 -2.99
N VAL A 410 -13.45 -23.78 -3.73
CA VAL A 410 -14.72 -23.38 -4.36
C VAL A 410 -15.19 -24.45 -5.35
N LEU A 411 -14.31 -24.87 -6.27
CA LEU A 411 -14.61 -25.87 -7.29
C LEU A 411 -15.02 -27.21 -6.68
N LYS A 412 -14.32 -27.64 -5.62
CA LYS A 412 -14.68 -28.85 -4.86
C LYS A 412 -16.05 -28.69 -4.20
N SER A 413 -16.30 -27.55 -3.55
CA SER A 413 -17.58 -27.27 -2.90
C SER A 413 -18.76 -27.24 -3.87
N LEU A 414 -18.52 -26.88 -5.12
CA LEU A 414 -19.52 -26.88 -6.19
C LEU A 414 -19.61 -28.22 -6.94
N GLY A 415 -18.75 -29.20 -6.61
CA GLY A 415 -18.76 -30.54 -7.21
C GLY A 415 -18.07 -30.65 -8.57
N PHE A 416 -17.32 -29.64 -9.02
CA PHE A 416 -16.61 -29.66 -10.31
C PHE A 416 -15.31 -30.46 -10.27
N ILE A 417 -14.75 -30.65 -9.07
CA ILE A 417 -13.57 -31.49 -8.84
C ILE A 417 -13.78 -32.33 -7.59
N THR A 418 -13.15 -33.49 -7.55
CA THR A 418 -13.14 -34.39 -6.38
C THR A 418 -11.81 -34.36 -5.63
N SER A 419 -10.74 -33.93 -6.29
CA SER A 419 -9.40 -33.87 -5.72
C SER A 419 -9.28 -32.82 -4.62
N GLU A 420 -8.53 -33.16 -3.56
CA GLU A 420 -8.08 -32.19 -2.58
C GLU A 420 -7.06 -31.22 -3.19
N VAL A 421 -6.87 -30.08 -2.53
CA VAL A 421 -5.75 -29.19 -2.85
C VAL A 421 -4.44 -29.96 -2.61
N PRO A 422 -3.54 -30.05 -3.60
CA PRO A 422 -2.29 -30.78 -3.44
C PRO A 422 -1.44 -30.26 -2.26
N ASN A 423 -0.85 -31.13 -1.44
CA ASN A 423 -0.07 -30.72 -0.25
C ASN A 423 1.10 -29.78 -0.58
N PHE A 424 1.78 -29.99 -1.71
CA PHE A 424 2.89 -29.13 -2.14
C PHE A 424 2.48 -27.66 -2.38
N TRP A 425 1.18 -27.39 -2.60
CA TRP A 425 0.66 -26.02 -2.66
C TRP A 425 0.69 -25.36 -1.29
N TYR A 426 0.29 -26.07 -0.24
CA TYR A 426 0.37 -25.55 1.13
C TYR A 426 1.83 -25.34 1.55
N GLU A 427 2.72 -26.30 1.27
CA GLU A 427 4.16 -26.15 1.54
C GLU A 427 4.75 -24.92 0.84
N LYS A 428 4.42 -24.71 -0.44
CA LYS A 428 4.86 -23.53 -1.19
C LYS A 428 4.28 -22.24 -0.60
N LEU A 429 3.01 -22.24 -0.18
CA LEU A 429 2.39 -21.09 0.46
C LEU A 429 3.11 -20.73 1.77
N GLU A 430 3.43 -21.71 2.61
CA GLU A 430 4.16 -21.50 3.87
C GLU A 430 5.55 -20.92 3.61
N ILE A 431 6.26 -21.39 2.58
CA ILE A 431 7.55 -20.82 2.18
C ILE A 431 7.39 -19.36 1.75
N LEU A 432 6.40 -19.04 0.90
CA LEU A 432 6.18 -17.68 0.39
C LEU A 432 5.70 -16.70 1.48
N LYS A 433 5.02 -17.19 2.51
CA LYS A 433 4.57 -16.41 3.68
C LYS A 433 5.61 -16.28 4.78
N SER A 434 6.68 -17.07 4.71
CA SER A 434 7.66 -17.13 5.78
C SER A 434 8.24 -15.76 6.10
N ARG A 435 8.45 -15.53 7.40
CA ARG A 435 9.16 -14.34 7.86
C ARG A 435 10.61 -14.40 7.40
N PRO A 436 11.31 -13.26 7.31
CA PRO A 436 12.73 -13.26 6.98
C PRO A 436 13.49 -14.16 7.96
N GLY A 437 14.34 -15.05 7.42
CA GLY A 437 15.10 -16.02 8.20
C GLY A 437 16.44 -15.47 8.72
N LYS A 438 17.45 -16.34 8.80
CA LYS A 438 18.78 -15.98 9.31
C LYS A 438 19.39 -14.86 8.45
N THR A 439 20.00 -13.88 9.12
CA THR A 439 20.88 -12.91 8.47
C THR A 439 22.33 -13.32 8.71
N TYR A 440 23.12 -13.38 7.64
CA TYR A 440 24.51 -13.82 7.66
C TYR A 440 25.48 -12.64 7.62
N SER A 441 26.63 -12.81 8.26
CA SER A 441 27.77 -11.90 8.20
C SER A 441 28.42 -11.91 6.80
N LEU A 442 29.24 -10.91 6.48
CA LEU A 442 29.99 -10.91 5.21
C LEU A 442 31.03 -12.03 5.19
N GLU A 443 31.62 -12.33 6.35
CA GLU A 443 32.57 -13.42 6.54
C GLU A 443 31.91 -14.78 6.30
N GLU A 444 30.68 -14.99 6.80
CA GLU A 444 29.91 -16.23 6.59
C GLU A 444 29.56 -16.48 5.11
N LEU A 445 29.39 -15.41 4.32
CA LEU A 445 29.04 -15.49 2.90
C LEU A 445 30.24 -15.30 1.97
N LYS A 446 31.45 -15.22 2.53
CA LYS A 446 32.65 -15.01 1.72
C LYS A 446 32.78 -16.14 0.73
N GLN A 447 32.91 -15.77 -0.54
CA GLN A 447 33.03 -16.69 -1.64
C GLN A 447 34.25 -16.34 -2.47
N GLU A 448 34.97 -17.35 -2.95
CA GLU A 448 35.97 -17.16 -3.99
C GLU A 448 35.28 -17.11 -5.36
N TYR A 449 35.65 -16.11 -6.15
CA TYR A 449 35.14 -15.94 -7.51
C TYR A 449 36.18 -16.39 -8.52
N GLN A 450 35.78 -17.31 -9.40
CA GLN A 450 36.62 -17.76 -10.51
C GLN A 450 36.37 -16.88 -11.75
N GLY A 451 37.44 -16.54 -12.46
CA GLY A 451 37.38 -15.77 -13.71
C GLY A 451 37.49 -14.25 -13.56
N LYS A 452 37.54 -13.55 -14.70
CA LYS A 452 37.71 -12.09 -14.75
C LYS A 452 36.39 -11.31 -14.70
N VAL A 453 35.25 -11.99 -14.76
CA VAL A 453 33.93 -11.38 -14.62
C VAL A 453 33.11 -12.26 -13.69
N TYR A 454 32.42 -11.66 -12.73
CA TYR A 454 31.57 -12.40 -11.81
C TYR A 454 30.54 -11.48 -11.14
N PRO A 455 29.35 -12.01 -10.79
CA PRO A 455 28.37 -11.29 -10.00
C PRO A 455 28.75 -11.33 -8.52
N VAL A 456 28.52 -10.22 -7.80
CA VAL A 456 28.60 -10.16 -6.35
C VAL A 456 27.18 -9.99 -5.80
N PHE A 457 26.84 -10.80 -4.80
CA PHE A 457 25.52 -10.79 -4.17
C PHE A 457 25.57 -10.06 -2.85
N HIS A 458 24.71 -9.06 -2.73
CA HIS A 458 24.54 -8.20 -1.57
C HIS A 458 23.28 -8.57 -0.75
N CYS A 459 22.65 -9.71 -1.05
CA CYS A 459 21.56 -10.28 -0.26
C CYS A 459 22.13 -11.16 0.83
N ARG A 460 21.75 -10.88 2.08
CA ARG A 460 22.38 -11.49 3.26
C ARG A 460 21.40 -12.12 4.24
N GLN A 461 20.11 -12.11 3.90
CA GLN A 461 19.04 -12.62 4.74
C GLN A 461 18.24 -13.64 3.94
N GLU A 462 17.88 -14.75 4.58
CA GLU A 462 16.99 -15.74 3.97
C GLU A 462 15.61 -15.13 3.71
N ILE A 463 15.21 -15.09 2.45
CA ILE A 463 13.92 -14.58 1.97
C ILE A 463 13.46 -15.42 0.77
N PRO A 464 12.15 -15.60 0.54
CA PRO A 464 11.68 -16.46 -0.54
C PRO A 464 11.87 -15.78 -1.91
N CYS A 465 12.97 -16.06 -2.60
CA CYS A 465 13.38 -15.32 -3.80
C CYS A 465 14.31 -16.14 -4.71
N ASN A 466 13.95 -16.33 -5.98
CA ASN A 466 14.80 -16.98 -6.99
C ASN A 466 15.04 -16.26 -8.36
N PRO A 467 14.65 -14.99 -8.64
CA PRO A 467 14.82 -14.39 -9.96
C PRO A 467 16.23 -14.43 -10.55
N CYS A 468 17.27 -14.16 -9.75
CA CYS A 468 18.65 -14.15 -10.23
C CYS A 468 19.16 -15.54 -10.66
N VAL A 469 18.65 -16.59 -10.01
CA VAL A 469 18.95 -18.00 -10.32
C VAL A 469 18.26 -18.37 -11.64
N THR A 470 16.96 -18.09 -11.73
CA THR A 470 16.15 -18.44 -12.91
C THR A 470 16.63 -17.77 -14.20
N VAL A 471 17.11 -16.52 -14.12
CA VAL A 471 17.48 -15.76 -15.31
C VAL A 471 18.89 -16.07 -15.86
N CYS A 472 19.71 -16.80 -15.11
CA CYS A 472 21.11 -17.03 -15.46
C CYS A 472 21.25 -17.97 -16.67
N PRO A 473 21.70 -17.50 -17.85
CA PRO A 473 21.76 -18.34 -19.05
C PRO A 473 22.81 -19.46 -18.95
N LYS A 474 23.84 -19.26 -18.14
CA LYS A 474 24.90 -20.25 -17.88
C LYS A 474 24.57 -21.21 -16.73
N LYS A 475 23.44 -21.00 -16.04
CA LYS A 475 23.06 -21.75 -14.82
C LYS A 475 24.15 -21.77 -13.74
N SER A 476 24.97 -20.71 -13.72
CA SER A 476 26.10 -20.55 -12.80
C SER A 476 25.69 -19.94 -11.46
N ILE A 477 24.50 -19.35 -11.38
CA ILE A 477 23.91 -18.88 -10.12
C ILE A 477 22.99 -19.98 -9.60
N LYS A 478 23.23 -20.46 -8.38
CA LYS A 478 22.48 -21.54 -7.73
C LYS A 478 22.07 -21.13 -6.33
N LEU A 479 20.99 -21.70 -5.82
CA LEU A 479 20.64 -21.56 -4.40
C LEU A 479 21.60 -22.39 -3.55
N SER A 480 21.98 -21.88 -2.38
CA SER A 480 22.88 -22.59 -1.46
C SER A 480 22.25 -23.80 -0.77
N GLY A 481 20.94 -23.99 -0.91
CA GLY A 481 20.15 -25.06 -0.33
C GLY A 481 18.94 -25.40 -1.21
N GLU A 482 18.06 -26.25 -0.69
CA GLU A 482 16.96 -26.85 -1.47
C GLU A 482 15.73 -25.95 -1.62
N THR A 483 15.63 -24.91 -0.79
CA THR A 483 14.46 -24.02 -0.77
C THR A 483 14.79 -22.65 -1.35
N ILE A 484 13.78 -21.96 -1.87
CA ILE A 484 13.92 -20.58 -2.38
C ILE A 484 14.24 -19.55 -1.29
N MET A 485 14.30 -19.95 -0.01
CA MET A 485 14.80 -19.13 1.09
C MET A 485 16.32 -19.01 1.09
N SER A 486 17.00 -20.00 0.48
CA SER A 486 18.45 -20.09 0.48
C SER A 486 19.06 -18.95 -0.34
N LEU A 487 20.24 -18.47 0.08
CA LEU A 487 20.92 -17.39 -0.61
C LEU A 487 21.53 -17.87 -1.95
N PRO A 488 21.60 -16.99 -2.97
CA PRO A 488 22.28 -17.32 -4.22
C PRO A 488 23.79 -17.40 -4.03
N LYS A 489 24.41 -18.38 -4.68
CA LYS A 489 25.85 -18.57 -4.81
C LYS A 489 26.23 -18.65 -6.28
N PHE A 490 27.42 -18.17 -6.61
CA PHE A 490 27.93 -18.22 -7.98
C PHE A 490 28.99 -19.32 -8.11
N SER A 491 28.84 -20.19 -9.11
CA SER A 491 29.83 -21.22 -9.45
C SER A 491 29.88 -21.38 -10.97
N GLY A 492 31.07 -21.29 -11.56
CA GLY A 492 31.27 -21.43 -13.01
C GLY A 492 31.56 -20.11 -13.73
N GLU A 493 31.05 -19.97 -14.95
CA GLU A 493 31.42 -18.88 -15.88
C GLU A 493 30.38 -17.75 -15.90
N CYS A 494 30.83 -16.49 -15.80
CA CYS A 494 29.99 -15.32 -16.04
C CYS A 494 30.38 -14.65 -17.36
N ILE A 495 29.39 -14.41 -18.21
CA ILE A 495 29.56 -13.74 -19.49
C ILE A 495 29.28 -12.22 -19.44
N GLY A 496 28.93 -11.68 -18.26
CA GLY A 496 28.59 -10.27 -18.10
C GLY A 496 27.32 -9.83 -18.84
N CYS A 497 26.29 -10.70 -18.91
CA CYS A 497 25.02 -10.38 -19.59
C CYS A 497 24.05 -9.49 -18.80
N PHE A 498 24.39 -9.15 -17.55
CA PHE A 498 23.60 -8.28 -16.64
C PHE A 498 22.18 -8.73 -16.26
N LYS A 499 21.69 -9.86 -16.77
CA LYS A 499 20.31 -10.33 -16.49
C LYS A 499 20.01 -10.48 -14.99
N CYS A 500 20.93 -11.03 -14.21
CA CYS A 500 20.76 -11.18 -12.75
C CYS A 500 20.72 -9.83 -12.01
N LEU A 501 21.43 -8.82 -12.53
CA LEU A 501 21.44 -7.46 -12.00
C LEU A 501 20.12 -6.76 -12.32
N VAL A 502 19.64 -6.86 -13.55
CA VAL A 502 18.41 -6.20 -14.00
C VAL A 502 17.17 -6.81 -13.34
N ILE A 503 17.09 -8.13 -13.21
CA ILE A 503 15.89 -8.78 -12.64
C ILE A 503 15.79 -8.65 -11.11
N CYS A 504 16.88 -8.27 -10.43
CA CYS A 504 16.97 -8.34 -8.97
C CYS A 504 15.95 -7.43 -8.26
N PRO A 505 15.00 -7.96 -7.47
CA PRO A 505 14.04 -7.14 -6.72
C PRO A 505 14.69 -6.23 -5.68
N GLY A 506 15.75 -6.71 -5.03
CA GLY A 506 16.49 -5.99 -4.01
C GLY A 506 17.49 -4.96 -4.53
N LEU A 507 17.76 -4.92 -5.85
CA LEU A 507 18.93 -4.21 -6.42
C LEU A 507 20.23 -4.60 -5.68
N ALA A 508 20.34 -5.90 -5.36
CA ALA A 508 21.37 -6.46 -4.48
C ALA A 508 22.34 -7.35 -5.26
N VAL A 509 22.53 -7.08 -6.56
CA VAL A 509 23.50 -7.78 -7.42
C VAL A 509 24.32 -6.74 -8.15
N THR A 510 25.63 -6.83 -8.05
CA THR A 510 26.58 -6.05 -8.84
C THR A 510 27.42 -6.99 -9.69
N ILE A 511 28.07 -6.46 -10.73
CA ILE A 511 28.98 -7.27 -11.56
C ILE A 511 30.35 -6.61 -11.59
N VAL A 512 31.37 -7.36 -11.18
CA VAL A 512 32.78 -6.97 -11.27
C VAL A 512 33.33 -7.46 -12.60
N ASP A 513 33.92 -6.56 -13.39
CA ASP A 513 34.56 -6.87 -14.67
C ASP A 513 36.02 -6.41 -14.68
N LYS A 514 36.92 -7.37 -14.51
CA LYS A 514 38.39 -7.23 -14.51
C LYS A 514 39.01 -7.45 -15.90
N ARG A 515 38.22 -7.70 -16.97
CA ARG A 515 38.78 -8.06 -18.29
C ARG A 515 39.67 -6.98 -18.90
N LYS A 516 39.33 -5.70 -18.65
CA LYS A 516 40.08 -4.55 -19.19
C LYS A 516 41.20 -4.05 -18.27
N ASP A 517 40.98 -4.08 -16.96
CA ASP A 517 41.91 -3.56 -15.95
C ASP A 517 41.70 -4.37 -14.65
N GLU A 518 42.70 -5.17 -14.27
CA GLU A 518 42.61 -6.02 -13.08
C GLU A 518 42.85 -5.25 -11.79
N LYS A 519 43.58 -4.13 -11.84
CA LYS A 519 43.87 -3.29 -10.67
C LYS A 519 42.70 -2.38 -10.33
N ASN A 520 42.01 -1.90 -11.36
CA ASN A 520 40.85 -1.02 -11.23
C ASN A 520 39.70 -1.51 -12.12
N PRO A 521 39.04 -2.61 -11.72
CA PRO A 521 37.91 -3.13 -12.48
C PRO A 521 36.76 -2.14 -12.62
N ILE A 522 35.90 -2.41 -13.59
CA ILE A 522 34.61 -1.75 -13.69
C ILE A 522 33.61 -2.54 -12.86
N VAL A 523 32.95 -1.88 -11.92
CA VAL A 523 31.83 -2.44 -11.18
C VAL A 523 30.54 -1.87 -11.77
N TYR A 524 29.66 -2.75 -12.22
CA TYR A 524 28.35 -2.40 -12.75
C TYR A 524 27.30 -2.48 -11.65
N LEU A 525 26.64 -1.35 -11.40
CA LEU A 525 25.68 -1.13 -10.33
C LEU A 525 24.27 -0.98 -10.91
N PRO A 526 23.23 -1.57 -10.27
CA PRO A 526 21.84 -1.33 -10.64
C PRO A 526 21.38 0.09 -10.26
N TYR A 527 20.65 0.77 -11.15
CA TYR A 527 20.16 2.13 -10.89
C TYR A 527 18.75 2.38 -11.44
N GLU A 528 17.83 2.78 -10.55
CA GLU A 528 16.40 3.01 -10.86
C GLU A 528 15.89 4.36 -10.28
N ASN A 529 16.77 5.35 -10.16
CA ASN A 529 16.46 6.69 -9.64
C ASN A 529 16.69 7.76 -10.72
N ASP A 530 16.68 9.04 -10.34
CA ASP A 530 16.78 10.17 -11.28
C ASP A 530 18.01 10.06 -12.22
N PRO A 531 17.79 9.87 -13.53
CA PRO A 531 18.81 9.90 -14.56
C PRO A 531 19.89 10.98 -14.43
N ALA A 532 19.51 12.19 -13.98
CA ALA A 532 20.40 13.35 -13.93
C ALA A 532 21.51 13.21 -12.86
N LEU A 533 21.30 12.34 -11.87
CA LEU A 533 22.25 12.11 -10.78
C LEU A 533 23.33 11.06 -11.13
N ALA A 534 23.16 10.32 -12.24
CA ALA A 534 24.08 9.25 -12.64
C ALA A 534 24.39 9.32 -14.14
N GLU A 535 25.16 10.33 -14.55
CA GLU A 535 25.58 10.56 -15.93
C GLU A 535 27.07 10.21 -16.11
N LYS A 536 27.42 9.74 -17.32
CA LYS A 536 28.80 9.43 -17.68
C LYS A 536 29.70 10.66 -17.51
N GLY A 537 30.87 10.47 -16.90
CA GLY A 537 31.86 11.51 -16.61
C GLY A 537 31.64 12.25 -15.30
N LYS A 538 30.50 12.06 -14.61
CA LYS A 538 30.31 12.58 -13.24
C LYS A 538 31.00 11.68 -12.21
N THR A 539 31.46 12.28 -11.14
CA THR A 539 31.93 11.56 -9.94
C THR A 539 30.74 11.19 -9.07
N ALA A 540 30.68 9.93 -8.64
CA ALA A 540 29.67 9.39 -7.74
C ALA A 540 30.29 8.94 -6.41
N GLU A 541 29.52 9.11 -5.33
CA GLU A 541 29.84 8.55 -4.02
C GLU A 541 29.35 7.11 -3.97
N ILE A 542 30.29 6.17 -4.00
CA ILE A 542 30.02 4.74 -3.94
C ILE A 542 29.96 4.33 -2.48
N VAL A 543 28.96 3.52 -2.17
CA VAL A 543 28.71 3.01 -0.82
C VAL A 543 28.75 1.49 -0.77
N ASP A 544 28.98 0.98 0.43
CA ASP A 544 28.93 -0.44 0.72
C ASP A 544 27.52 -0.97 1.01
N ASP A 545 27.42 -2.21 1.48
CA ASP A 545 26.16 -2.86 1.83
C ASP A 545 25.33 -2.13 2.87
N TYR A 546 25.98 -1.50 3.84
CA TYR A 546 25.35 -0.81 4.95
C TYR A 546 25.02 0.65 4.61
N GLY A 547 25.44 1.10 3.42
CA GLY A 547 25.32 2.48 3.01
C GLY A 547 26.40 3.37 3.62
N GLU A 548 27.55 2.81 3.99
CA GLU A 548 28.72 3.57 4.43
C GLU A 548 29.55 4.01 3.22
N ASP A 549 30.22 5.16 3.33
CA ASP A 549 31.02 5.71 2.25
C ASP A 549 32.22 4.81 1.96
N LEU A 550 32.35 4.36 0.71
CA LEU A 550 33.38 3.42 0.29
C LEU A 550 34.45 4.10 -0.57
N TYR A 551 34.03 4.80 -1.63
CA TYR A 551 34.96 5.41 -2.59
C TYR A 551 34.28 6.49 -3.44
N LYS A 552 35.04 7.45 -3.96
CA LYS A 552 34.56 8.40 -4.97
C LYS A 552 35.02 7.92 -6.35
N ALA A 553 34.08 7.45 -7.17
CA ALA A 553 34.39 6.84 -8.46
C ALA A 553 33.83 7.68 -9.62
N GLU A 554 34.56 7.72 -10.73
CA GLU A 554 34.04 8.26 -11.98
C GLU A 554 33.07 7.27 -12.63
N ILE A 555 31.92 7.76 -13.11
CA ILE A 555 30.99 6.99 -13.93
C ILE A 555 31.55 6.87 -15.34
N VAL A 556 32.09 5.71 -15.67
CA VAL A 556 32.72 5.44 -16.98
C VAL A 556 31.74 4.90 -18.02
N SER A 557 30.60 4.35 -17.59
CA SER A 557 29.57 3.83 -18.50
C SER A 557 28.18 3.92 -17.89
N VAL A 558 27.18 4.15 -18.76
CA VAL A 558 25.75 4.12 -18.41
C VAL A 558 25.06 3.31 -19.51
N LEU A 559 24.39 2.23 -19.14
CA LEU A 559 23.62 1.38 -20.05
C LEU A 559 22.13 1.52 -19.73
N ASP A 560 21.34 1.97 -20.69
CA ASP A 560 19.88 2.13 -20.56
C ASP A 560 19.16 0.82 -20.94
N MET A 561 18.55 0.15 -19.95
CA MET A 561 17.72 -1.03 -20.13
C MET A 561 16.25 -0.59 -20.22
N LYS A 562 15.86 -0.15 -21.42
CA LYS A 562 14.55 0.48 -21.66
C LYS A 562 13.37 -0.46 -21.38
N ALA A 563 13.49 -1.75 -21.68
CA ALA A 563 12.40 -2.70 -21.47
C ALA A 563 12.06 -2.90 -19.99
N GLU A 564 13.05 -2.75 -19.10
CA GLU A 564 12.92 -2.93 -17.66
C GLU A 564 12.83 -1.61 -16.88
N ASN A 565 12.84 -0.47 -17.59
CA ASN A 565 12.87 0.88 -17.04
C ASN A 565 13.96 1.03 -15.96
N MET A 566 15.20 0.71 -16.34
CA MET A 566 16.34 0.65 -15.44
C MET A 566 17.63 1.04 -16.14
N ARG A 567 18.61 1.53 -15.37
CA ARG A 567 19.97 1.79 -15.82
C ARG A 567 20.98 0.89 -15.12
N ILE A 568 22.09 0.67 -15.80
CA ILE A 568 23.29 0.07 -15.23
C ILE A 568 24.40 1.11 -15.27
N ILE A 569 24.98 1.39 -14.10
CA ILE A 569 26.04 2.39 -13.94
C ILE A 569 27.34 1.65 -13.73
N GLY A 570 28.28 1.78 -14.66
CA GLY A 570 29.62 1.22 -14.52
C GLY A 570 30.58 2.27 -13.96
N VAL A 571 31.23 1.94 -12.85
CA VAL A 571 32.18 2.81 -12.15
C VAL A 571 33.54 2.14 -12.04
N LYS A 572 34.61 2.92 -12.16
CA LYS A 572 35.99 2.42 -12.01
C LYS A 572 36.41 2.51 -10.54
N ILE A 573 36.80 1.39 -9.93
CA ILE A 573 37.12 1.32 -8.50
C ILE A 573 38.32 0.38 -8.28
N PRO A 574 39.16 0.62 -7.25
CA PRO A 574 40.24 -0.31 -6.89
C PRO A 574 39.72 -1.72 -6.60
N ALA A 575 40.48 -2.74 -7.03
CA ALA A 575 40.06 -4.14 -6.99
C ALA A 575 39.71 -4.64 -5.58
N GLU A 576 40.36 -4.13 -4.54
CA GLU A 576 40.13 -4.45 -3.13
C GLU A 576 38.81 -3.92 -2.58
N LEU A 577 38.21 -2.92 -3.24
CA LEU A 577 36.92 -2.34 -2.89
C LEU A 577 35.79 -2.82 -3.81
N ALA A 578 36.12 -3.41 -4.96
CA ALA A 578 35.17 -3.76 -6.01
C ALA A 578 34.02 -4.67 -5.54
N GLU A 579 34.31 -5.63 -4.67
CA GLU A 579 33.31 -6.57 -4.14
C GLU A 579 32.45 -5.96 -3.02
N LYS A 580 32.87 -4.82 -2.45
CA LYS A 580 32.11 -4.10 -1.42
C LYS A 580 31.17 -3.06 -2.02
N ALA A 581 31.44 -2.58 -3.23
CA ALA A 581 30.64 -1.55 -3.89
C ALA A 581 29.23 -2.07 -4.20
N ALA A 582 28.21 -1.52 -3.52
CA ALA A 582 26.83 -1.98 -3.62
C ALA A 582 25.91 -1.00 -4.37
N SER A 583 26.15 0.32 -4.22
CA SER A 583 25.29 1.36 -4.82
C SER A 583 25.98 2.74 -4.86
N LEU A 584 25.24 3.73 -5.33
CA LEU A 584 25.57 5.15 -5.29
C LEU A 584 24.71 5.85 -4.22
N ARG A 585 25.32 6.71 -3.40
CA ARG A 585 24.59 7.63 -2.53
C ARG A 585 24.02 8.77 -3.36
N ILE A 586 22.72 9.07 -3.18
CA ILE A 586 22.04 10.15 -3.91
C ILE A 586 21.29 11.14 -2.99
N LEU A 587 21.13 10.81 -1.72
CA LEU A 587 20.55 11.69 -0.70
C LEU A 587 21.59 12.06 0.36
N SER A 588 21.53 13.31 0.79
CA SER A 588 22.27 13.80 1.96
C SER A 588 21.64 13.27 3.25
N HIS A 589 22.47 12.81 4.18
CA HIS A 589 22.04 12.40 5.52
C HIS A 589 21.54 13.61 6.35
N GLU A 590 20.43 13.47 7.07
CA GLU A 590 19.96 14.45 8.08
C GLU A 590 19.94 13.77 9.47
N GLU A 591 20.63 14.34 10.46
CA GLU A 591 20.74 13.73 11.81
C GLU A 591 19.61 14.11 12.78
N GLY A 592 18.86 15.17 12.45
CA GLY A 592 17.83 15.79 13.29
C GLY A 592 18.40 16.77 14.33
N GLU A 593 17.59 17.76 14.72
CA GLU A 593 17.94 18.73 15.76
C GLU A 593 17.62 18.16 17.15
N LYS A 594 18.48 18.39 18.15
CA LYS A 594 18.16 18.02 19.54
C LYS A 594 16.93 18.78 20.01
N TRP A 595 15.96 18.07 20.56
CA TRP A 595 14.74 18.66 21.11
C TRP A 595 14.59 18.32 22.58
N ARG A 596 13.99 19.23 23.35
CA ARG A 596 13.72 19.03 24.78
C ARG A 596 12.28 19.40 25.05
N GLY A 597 11.45 18.41 25.33
CA GLY A 597 10.07 18.58 25.78
C GLY A 597 9.68 17.40 26.67
N ASP A 598 8.50 17.47 27.29
CA ASP A 598 8.07 16.39 28.17
C ASP A 598 7.33 15.30 27.37
N ILE A 599 7.95 14.12 27.27
CA ILE A 599 7.39 12.94 26.61
C ILE A 599 6.87 11.89 27.62
N SER A 600 6.74 12.28 28.90
CA SER A 600 6.53 11.37 30.02
C SER A 600 5.25 10.53 29.92
N LYS A 601 4.22 11.04 29.23
CA LYS A 601 2.96 10.32 28.95
C LYS A 601 2.38 10.72 27.59
N LEU A 602 1.69 9.77 26.95
CA LEU A 602 0.77 10.07 25.85
C LEU A 602 -0.29 11.05 26.35
N ASP A 603 -0.27 12.25 25.77
CA ASP A 603 -1.17 13.34 26.12
C ASP A 603 -2.63 12.90 25.99
N ASP A 604 -3.45 13.27 26.97
CA ASP A 604 -4.88 13.03 26.95
C ASP A 604 -5.59 13.77 25.79
N CYS A 605 -4.91 14.72 25.13
CA CYS A 605 -5.37 15.39 23.92
C CYS A 605 -5.26 14.54 22.64
N VAL A 606 -4.54 13.41 22.66
CA VAL A 606 -4.34 12.56 21.48
C VAL A 606 -5.67 12.06 20.93
N ILE A 607 -5.89 12.21 19.63
CA ILE A 607 -7.13 11.77 19.00
C ILE A 607 -7.10 10.27 18.70
N VAL A 608 -8.08 9.55 19.23
CA VAL A 608 -8.28 8.11 18.98
C VAL A 608 -9.34 7.90 17.88
N CYS A 609 -10.50 8.55 17.99
CA CYS A 609 -11.52 8.52 16.95
C CYS A 609 -11.46 9.78 16.10
N ARG A 610 -10.92 9.66 14.87
CA ARG A 610 -10.72 10.80 13.95
C ARG A 610 -12.02 11.45 13.47
N CYS A 611 -13.06 10.64 13.23
CA CYS A 611 -14.32 11.12 12.66
C CYS A 611 -15.19 11.88 13.66
N GLU A 612 -15.10 11.53 14.95
CA GLU A 612 -15.89 12.15 16.03
C GLU A 612 -15.01 12.97 16.99
N ARG A 613 -13.70 13.04 16.72
CA ARG A 613 -12.69 13.80 17.48
C ARG A 613 -12.74 13.48 18.97
N VAL A 614 -12.71 12.18 19.27
CA VAL A 614 -12.66 11.64 20.63
C VAL A 614 -11.21 11.48 21.05
N THR A 615 -10.86 12.09 22.17
CA THR A 615 -9.50 12.06 22.70
C THR A 615 -9.24 10.83 23.57
N LEU A 616 -7.96 10.54 23.80
CA LEU A 616 -7.51 9.49 24.70
C LEU A 616 -7.98 9.73 26.14
N GLY A 617 -7.94 10.99 26.61
CA GLY A 617 -8.44 11.37 27.93
C GLY A 617 -9.93 11.10 28.13
N GLU A 618 -10.76 11.39 27.11
CA GLU A 618 -12.20 11.09 27.14
C GLU A 618 -12.45 9.59 27.33
N ILE A 619 -11.67 8.74 26.64
CA ILE A 619 -11.78 7.27 26.75
C ILE A 619 -11.28 6.78 28.11
N ARG A 620 -10.09 7.21 28.54
CA ARG A 620 -9.50 6.85 29.85
C ARG A 620 -10.42 7.17 31.00
N LYS A 621 -11.07 8.33 30.96
CA LYS A 621 -12.07 8.72 31.96
C LYS A 621 -13.18 7.69 32.08
N LYS A 622 -13.74 7.23 30.95
CA LYS A 622 -14.81 6.22 30.94
C LYS A 622 -14.35 4.84 31.39
N ILE A 623 -13.12 4.46 31.06
CA ILE A 623 -12.52 3.21 31.57
C ILE A 623 -12.40 3.26 33.10
N LYS A 624 -11.95 4.39 33.67
CA LYS A 624 -11.87 4.60 35.12
C LYS A 624 -13.23 4.61 35.81
N GLU A 625 -14.29 5.04 35.11
CA GLU A 625 -15.68 4.94 35.57
C GLU A 625 -16.25 3.50 35.52
N GLY A 626 -15.49 2.52 35.04
CA GLY A 626 -15.88 1.09 35.04
C GLY A 626 -16.37 0.57 33.69
N VAL A 627 -16.33 1.35 32.61
CA VAL A 627 -16.76 0.90 31.27
C VAL A 627 -15.81 -0.18 30.75
N ARG A 628 -16.36 -1.33 30.33
CA ARG A 628 -15.63 -2.46 29.71
C ARG A 628 -16.19 -2.87 28.34
N ASP A 629 -17.44 -2.49 28.05
CA ASP A 629 -18.09 -2.73 26.76
C ASP A 629 -17.82 -1.58 25.79
N LEU A 630 -17.27 -1.88 24.61
CA LEU A 630 -17.02 -0.90 23.56
C LEU A 630 -18.31 -0.28 23.00
N ASN A 631 -19.45 -0.97 23.06
CA ASN A 631 -20.75 -0.41 22.66
C ASN A 631 -21.23 0.64 23.66
N GLN A 632 -21.04 0.40 24.96
CA GLN A 632 -21.28 1.38 26.01
C GLN A 632 -20.32 2.58 25.85
N LEU A 633 -19.03 2.34 25.64
CA LEU A 633 -18.04 3.40 25.39
C LEU A 633 -18.43 4.23 24.17
N LYS A 634 -18.85 3.58 23.07
CA LYS A 634 -19.34 4.23 21.85
C LYS A 634 -20.57 5.10 22.12
N ALA A 635 -21.54 4.63 22.90
CA ALA A 635 -22.71 5.41 23.26
C ALA A 635 -22.37 6.66 24.08
N LEU A 636 -21.43 6.53 25.03
CA LEU A 636 -21.02 7.61 25.94
C LEU A 636 -20.09 8.65 25.30
N THR A 637 -19.24 8.23 24.36
CA THR A 637 -18.16 9.08 23.81
C THR A 637 -18.31 9.37 22.32
N ARG A 638 -19.17 8.62 21.61
CA ARG A 638 -19.28 8.58 20.14
C ARG A 638 -18.08 7.95 19.42
N ALA A 639 -17.10 7.40 20.14
CA ALA A 639 -15.97 6.71 19.51
C ALA A 639 -16.46 5.52 18.67
N GLY A 640 -16.17 5.53 17.37
CA GLY A 640 -16.66 4.53 16.41
C GLY A 640 -18.04 4.81 15.81
N MET A 641 -18.67 5.96 16.08
CA MET A 641 -19.94 6.38 15.46
C MET A 641 -19.79 7.17 14.15
N GLY A 642 -18.57 7.55 13.77
CA GLY A 642 -18.35 8.34 12.55
C GLY A 642 -18.54 7.54 11.27
N ALA A 643 -18.56 8.25 10.14
CA ALA A 643 -18.72 7.74 8.76
C ALA A 643 -17.81 6.56 8.38
N CYS A 644 -16.65 6.42 9.01
CA CYS A 644 -15.79 5.26 8.76
C CYS A 644 -16.35 3.93 9.33
N GLY A 645 -17.32 3.97 10.25
CA GLY A 645 -17.87 2.79 10.92
C GLY A 645 -16.81 2.06 11.75
N SER A 646 -16.10 2.81 12.60
CA SER A 646 -15.00 2.35 13.48
C SER A 646 -13.76 1.72 12.81
N LYS A 647 -13.71 1.59 11.48
CA LYS A 647 -12.59 1.00 10.71
C LYS A 647 -11.20 1.53 11.08
N THR A 648 -11.11 2.81 11.48
CA THR A 648 -9.84 3.47 11.80
C THR A 648 -9.49 3.46 13.29
N CYS A 649 -10.48 3.29 14.18
CA CYS A 649 -10.27 3.45 15.62
C CYS A 649 -10.54 2.18 16.43
N ASN A 650 -11.15 1.13 15.88
CA ASN A 650 -11.50 -0.06 16.68
C ASN A 650 -10.26 -0.70 17.33
N SER A 651 -9.21 -0.94 16.54
CA SER A 651 -7.95 -1.51 17.06
C SER A 651 -7.26 -0.58 18.06
N LEU A 652 -7.42 0.74 17.91
CA LEU A 652 -6.89 1.71 18.88
C LEU A 652 -7.65 1.63 20.20
N LEU A 653 -8.99 1.56 20.17
CA LEU A 653 -9.82 1.44 21.37
C LEU A 653 -9.46 0.17 22.16
N LEU A 654 -9.31 -0.96 21.48
CA LEU A 654 -8.84 -2.21 22.09
C LEU A 654 -7.43 -2.05 22.68
N SER A 655 -6.52 -1.37 21.97
CA SER A 655 -5.18 -1.11 22.49
C SER A 655 -5.18 -0.21 23.73
N VAL A 656 -6.06 0.81 23.78
CA VAL A 656 -6.21 1.69 24.94
C VAL A 656 -6.71 0.90 26.13
N MET A 657 -7.76 0.10 25.99
CA MET A 657 -8.29 -0.76 27.05
C MET A 657 -7.21 -1.66 27.66
N LYS A 658 -6.42 -2.34 26.81
CA LYS A 658 -5.29 -3.17 27.26
C LYS A 658 -4.22 -2.35 27.98
N SER A 659 -3.89 -1.17 27.46
CA SER A 659 -2.86 -0.30 28.07
C SER A 659 -3.27 0.25 29.44
N GLU A 660 -4.58 0.34 29.70
CA GLU A 660 -5.13 0.70 31.02
C GLU A 660 -5.28 -0.52 31.95
N GLY A 661 -4.74 -1.68 31.58
CA GLY A 661 -4.68 -2.87 32.42
C GLY A 661 -5.92 -3.77 32.38
N ILE A 662 -6.83 -3.58 31.43
CA ILE A 662 -8.03 -4.40 31.30
C ILE A 662 -7.72 -5.73 30.59
N ASP A 663 -8.15 -6.85 31.17
CA ASP A 663 -8.05 -8.16 30.51
C ASP A 663 -8.95 -8.17 29.26
N THR A 664 -8.39 -8.62 28.15
CA THR A 664 -9.09 -8.84 26.89
C THR A 664 -10.38 -9.65 27.00
N LYS A 665 -10.48 -10.58 27.95
CA LYS A 665 -11.67 -11.40 28.17
C LYS A 665 -12.85 -10.61 28.74
N GLU A 666 -12.58 -9.49 29.40
CA GLU A 666 -13.61 -8.60 29.95
C GLU A 666 -14.14 -7.59 28.91
N ILE A 667 -13.46 -7.47 27.77
CA ILE A 667 -13.78 -6.47 26.76
C ILE A 667 -14.84 -7.04 25.81
N THR A 668 -16.01 -6.41 25.78
CA THR A 668 -17.02 -6.66 24.74
C THR A 668 -16.73 -5.78 23.52
N ASP A 669 -16.55 -6.38 22.34
CA ASP A 669 -16.23 -5.65 21.10
C ASP A 669 -17.48 -4.97 20.49
N LEU A 670 -17.27 -4.05 19.56
CA LEU A 670 -18.31 -3.34 18.84
C LEU A 670 -19.19 -4.30 18.04
N THR A 671 -20.52 -4.13 18.13
CA THR A 671 -21.47 -4.84 17.28
C THR A 671 -21.24 -4.49 15.81
N LYS A 672 -21.00 -5.50 14.98
CA LYS A 672 -20.92 -5.35 13.52
C LYS A 672 -22.32 -5.22 12.93
N ARG A 673 -22.46 -4.34 11.93
CA ARG A 673 -23.72 -4.09 11.22
C ARG A 673 -23.55 -4.52 9.76
N PRO A 674 -24.63 -4.97 9.09
CA PRO A 674 -24.54 -5.60 7.77
C PRO A 674 -24.08 -4.66 6.65
N LEU A 675 -24.31 -3.34 6.80
CA LEU A 675 -23.80 -2.33 5.88
C LEU A 675 -22.39 -1.91 6.29
N PHE A 676 -21.41 -2.28 5.47
CA PHE A 676 -19.99 -1.99 5.68
C PHE A 676 -19.54 -0.73 4.95
N MET A 677 -20.20 -0.37 3.85
CA MET A 677 -19.88 0.83 3.06
C MET A 677 -21.07 1.79 3.02
N GLU A 678 -20.78 3.09 3.03
CA GLU A 678 -21.79 4.13 2.91
C GLU A 678 -22.45 4.07 1.52
N THR A 679 -23.77 4.14 1.49
CA THR A 679 -24.57 4.13 0.25
C THR A 679 -25.58 5.26 0.31
N GLU A 680 -25.72 6.02 -0.78
CA GLU A 680 -26.72 7.09 -0.88
C GLU A 680 -28.14 6.50 -0.76
N PHE A 681 -29.02 7.16 -0.01
CA PHE A 681 -30.40 6.69 0.18
C PHE A 681 -31.16 6.57 -1.14
N ALA A 682 -30.98 7.50 -2.08
CA ALA A 682 -31.62 7.45 -3.39
C ALA A 682 -31.18 6.21 -4.19
N VAL A 683 -29.90 5.86 -4.13
CA VAL A 683 -29.35 4.66 -4.79
C VAL A 683 -29.90 3.40 -4.13
N PHE A 684 -29.87 3.35 -2.79
CA PHE A 684 -30.38 2.21 -2.02
C PHE A 684 -31.88 1.98 -2.20
N ALA A 685 -32.67 3.05 -2.35
CA ALA A 685 -34.11 2.99 -2.60
C ALA A 685 -34.46 2.70 -4.07
N GLY A 686 -33.49 2.64 -4.98
CA GLY A 686 -33.75 2.44 -6.41
C GLY A 686 -34.41 3.64 -7.08
N VAL A 687 -34.08 4.87 -6.67
CA VAL A 687 -34.61 6.08 -7.31
C VAL A 687 -34.05 6.19 -8.72
N SER A 688 -34.94 6.14 -9.72
CA SER A 688 -34.59 6.34 -11.12
C SER A 688 -34.47 7.84 -11.42
N SER A 689 -33.26 8.27 -11.82
CA SER A 689 -33.01 9.64 -12.29
C SER A 689 -33.29 9.82 -13.79
N LYS A 690 -33.71 8.74 -14.47
CA LYS A 690 -34.08 8.81 -15.89
C LYS A 690 -35.35 9.65 -16.00
N LYS A 691 -35.25 10.82 -16.64
CA LYS A 691 -36.36 11.32 -17.45
C LYS A 691 -36.76 10.16 -18.35
N GLU A 692 -38.02 9.72 -18.27
CA GLU A 692 -38.59 8.88 -19.30
C GLU A 692 -38.58 9.67 -20.61
N ASP A 693 -37.48 9.63 -21.37
CA ASP A 693 -37.56 9.85 -22.80
C ASP A 693 -38.25 8.61 -23.36
N LYS A 694 -39.58 8.68 -23.45
CA LYS A 694 -40.44 7.75 -24.17
C LYS A 694 -40.15 7.84 -25.67
N THR A 695 -38.97 7.45 -26.11
CA THR A 695 -38.67 7.23 -27.53
C THR A 695 -37.48 6.29 -27.69
N SER A 696 -37.70 5.20 -28.45
CA SER A 696 -36.75 4.18 -28.93
C SER A 696 -36.29 3.13 -27.90
N PHE A 697 -36.35 1.81 -28.13
CA PHE A 697 -36.66 1.05 -29.33
C PHE A 697 -37.08 -0.36 -28.87
N SER A 698 -38.27 -0.80 -29.27
CA SER A 698 -38.67 -2.20 -29.28
C SER A 698 -38.10 -2.85 -30.55
N GLY A 699 -37.31 -3.90 -30.43
CA GLY A 699 -36.89 -4.67 -31.59
C GLY A 699 -35.75 -5.63 -31.30
N PHE A 700 -36.15 -6.85 -30.94
CA PHE A 700 -35.46 -8.14 -31.11
C PHE A 700 -34.06 -8.34 -30.51
#